data_AF-A0A813P6L4-F1
#
_entry.id   AF-A0A813P6L4-F1
#
_cell.length_a   1.000
_cell.length_b   1.000
_cell.length_c   1.000
_cell.angle_alpha   90.00
_cell.angle_beta   90.00
_cell.angle_gamma   90.00
#
_symmetry.space_group_name_H-M   'P 1'
#
loop_
_entity.id
_entity.type
_entity.pdbx_description
1 polymer ?
#
loop_
_entity_poly.entity_id
_entity_poly.type
_entity_poly.pdbx_seq_one_letter_code
_entity_poly.pdbx_strand_id
1 'polypeptide(L)'
;MTESKRLKLKYCLIGSEAVGKTSFSRNLDSKPFEDGYNPTIGVELLIYLSSFDGQDIKYQIWDTSGKEINNTLVKEYCKNSNGILAFYDITKKETFENLKETIQSLKSVINEKTSVIIIGNKKDLEEQRQVTREEVEEFCRENKYLFNEISVKESLSSVGDTINKITSHSMRNVDLFNIESFTARSFTLSLPRLVNENTSALSTARTHRIDAMSNSVLISNTNIYNRLSEVETRKFIADLIDQIKMLKSDVDKKDRLILKLSNTRDPKSSRFEEASEFDRFLSIERNAFNTVKKEIELKYETAFNQLNEEKAKVIVKEETIKNLKIDSETLREEITTLNKIIEEKCTKISQLEGDLCNYENVSAKSNITINALQIDNKELQAKVLELESNIRKVQCEKEEIEFFLKTSNEKIKSITDSIETSSVENFDTILIRLKELKTESLISKGKFSEITEKYTFVQTENNLKKQTILELKEEIRSLEKQILEYKISIEQHKTEKDAAVSSKEIIEKELEILKQKALNTHDVWLSTTKNLDTKEQQIIEFETNVKNLESNLSHQTAEFQLFLDEVAKLLSDDYFKVEATKHEIKEKIKLLMLSSKHRGVMIATLEEKLQIQSEQLEIELDEKSSLKQIRQSTQNFVRDLEDKIVNLENLLSEQKLLNETLSSERAKVLKCIESLSNSYELPTDIITIPTLDKCLEIVLYKIETKKRPVEIINIDKTSFEAKINSLHEQLTNKDIHLDLLRKKLTDLEEEKLGRSEIRTEYDNLVKINKRLNIKVERLSEELASFKSENANLKSYLVDINDLKFDITNKESEMAKMRLKIAELESACDGYVLKIGSIRDDYDLTKSQLDKTVVSSDSTIKALSSELRSLKIDYEKTKSREHQLLDFRNVVAKKVGLECNSLRVPDFEIIARIEFFVRDRIHLIDHQPTIITNIPSF
;
A
#
# COMPACT_ATOMS: atom_id res chain seq x y z
N MET A 1 26.29 11.67 -18.94
CA MET A 1 26.55 11.73 -17.48
C MET A 1 27.21 10.41 -17.10
N THR A 2 28.13 10.40 -16.14
CA THR A 2 28.79 9.16 -15.68
C THR A 2 27.82 8.29 -14.90
N GLU A 3 27.78 6.98 -15.19
CA GLU A 3 26.98 6.03 -14.42
C GLU A 3 27.61 5.81 -13.04
N SER A 4 26.96 6.32 -11.99
CA SER A 4 27.39 6.09 -10.61
C SER A 4 27.23 4.61 -10.25
N LYS A 5 28.35 3.92 -9.98
CA LYS A 5 28.33 2.57 -9.40
C LYS A 5 27.61 2.61 -8.05
N ARG A 6 26.45 1.96 -7.97
CA ARG A 6 25.74 1.73 -6.71
C ARG A 6 26.31 0.49 -6.03
N LEU A 7 26.57 0.58 -4.73
CA LEU A 7 27.08 -0.55 -3.94
C LEU A 7 25.94 -1.44 -3.45
N LYS A 8 26.24 -2.72 -3.23
CA LYS A 8 25.32 -3.74 -2.73
C LYS A 8 25.97 -4.42 -1.51
N LEU A 9 25.31 -4.36 -0.36
CA LEU A 9 25.80 -4.98 0.88
C LEU A 9 24.77 -5.97 1.42
N LYS A 10 25.18 -7.23 1.60
CA LYS A 10 24.37 -8.28 2.23
C LYS A 10 24.63 -8.29 3.74
N TYR A 11 23.59 -8.06 4.53
CA TYR A 11 23.60 -8.20 5.99
C TYR A 11 22.63 -9.30 6.43
N CYS A 12 22.94 -10.00 7.53
CA CYS A 12 22.05 -11.01 8.12
C CYS A 12 21.82 -10.71 9.61
N LEU A 13 20.58 -10.85 10.08
CA LEU A 13 20.18 -10.66 11.47
C LEU A 13 20.09 -12.02 12.16
N ILE A 14 20.88 -12.24 13.21
CA ILE A 14 20.91 -13.51 13.98
C ILE A 14 20.60 -13.26 15.46
N GLY A 15 20.16 -14.30 16.17
CA GLY A 15 19.80 -14.24 17.59
C GLY A 15 18.48 -14.96 17.89
N SER A 16 18.22 -15.21 19.18
CA SER A 16 17.10 -16.02 19.68
C SER A 16 15.70 -15.49 19.33
N GLU A 17 14.65 -16.23 19.69
CA GLU A 17 13.26 -15.78 19.59
C GLU A 17 13.02 -14.50 20.41
N ALA A 18 12.10 -13.64 19.92
CA ALA A 18 11.61 -12.43 20.59
C ALA A 18 12.66 -11.38 21.04
N VAL A 19 13.91 -11.45 20.56
CA VAL A 19 14.95 -10.41 20.78
C VAL A 19 14.74 -9.14 19.93
N GLY A 20 13.77 -9.13 19.00
CA GLY A 20 13.36 -7.94 18.24
C GLY A 20 14.03 -7.74 16.86
N LYS A 21 14.57 -8.80 16.24
CA LYS A 21 15.20 -8.74 14.90
C LYS A 21 14.27 -8.20 13.81
N THR A 22 13.05 -8.74 13.74
CA THR A 22 11.99 -8.29 12.80
C THR A 22 11.47 -6.89 13.12
N SER A 23 11.53 -6.47 14.38
CA SER A 23 11.23 -5.08 14.76
C SER A 23 12.31 -4.13 14.20
N PHE A 24 13.59 -4.52 14.26
CA PHE A 24 14.72 -3.74 13.73
C PHE A 24 14.67 -3.62 12.20
N SER A 25 14.35 -4.71 11.48
CA SER A 25 14.18 -4.65 10.02
C SER A 25 13.01 -3.74 9.63
N ARG A 26 11.83 -3.88 10.25
CA ARG A 26 10.67 -3.00 9.99
C ARG A 26 10.94 -1.53 10.29
N ASN A 27 11.67 -1.23 11.37
CA ASN A 27 12.03 0.14 11.74
C ASN A 27 12.91 0.83 10.67
N LEU A 28 13.83 0.10 10.03
CA LEU A 28 14.62 0.62 8.88
C LEU A 28 13.76 0.97 7.66
N ASP A 29 12.69 0.20 7.43
CA ASP A 29 11.69 0.44 6.38
C ASP A 29 10.71 1.58 6.74
N SER A 30 11.02 2.36 7.79
CA SER A 30 10.20 3.45 8.36
C SER A 30 8.78 3.04 8.78
N LYS A 31 8.55 1.73 9.00
CA LYS A 31 7.27 1.21 9.50
C LYS A 31 7.15 1.46 11.01
N PRO A 32 5.93 1.73 11.53
CA PRO A 32 5.70 1.93 12.95
C PRO A 32 6.05 0.68 13.76
N PHE A 33 6.40 0.87 15.03
CA PHE A 33 6.63 -0.23 15.96
C PHE A 33 5.30 -0.91 16.33
N GLU A 34 5.25 -2.24 16.24
CA GLU A 34 4.13 -3.07 16.70
C GLU A 34 4.48 -3.69 18.06
N ASP A 35 3.67 -3.44 19.09
CA ASP A 35 3.78 -4.12 20.40
C ASP A 35 3.38 -5.62 20.33
N GLY A 36 2.75 -6.07 19.23
CA GLY A 36 2.31 -7.46 19.04
C GLY A 36 3.43 -8.40 18.60
N TYR A 37 3.64 -9.49 19.34
CA TYR A 37 4.64 -10.49 18.96
C TYR A 37 4.11 -11.47 17.90
N ASN A 38 4.50 -11.22 16.64
CA ASN A 38 4.32 -12.14 15.52
C ASN A 38 5.65 -12.89 15.25
N PRO A 39 5.72 -14.23 15.41
CA PRO A 39 6.96 -14.98 15.18
C PRO A 39 7.29 -15.08 13.69
N THR A 40 8.53 -14.76 13.32
CA THR A 40 9.06 -14.92 11.96
C THR A 40 9.08 -16.40 11.57
N ILE A 41 8.43 -16.75 10.46
CA ILE A 41 8.42 -18.10 9.88
C ILE A 41 9.45 -18.12 8.74
N GLY A 42 10.45 -18.99 8.81
CA GLY A 42 11.55 -19.03 7.82
C GLY A 42 12.46 -17.80 7.88
N VAL A 43 12.68 -17.15 6.74
CA VAL A 43 13.62 -16.02 6.57
C VAL A 43 13.01 -14.94 5.66
N GLU A 44 13.03 -13.69 6.11
CA GLU A 44 12.51 -12.52 5.38
C GLU A 44 13.66 -11.69 4.78
N LEU A 45 13.50 -11.18 3.55
CA LEU A 45 14.48 -10.33 2.88
C LEU A 45 13.95 -8.90 2.73
N LEU A 46 14.49 -7.99 3.53
CA LEU A 46 14.28 -6.55 3.36
C LEU A 46 15.33 -5.96 2.41
N ILE A 47 14.89 -5.05 1.53
CA ILE A 47 15.77 -4.23 0.69
C ILE A 47 15.68 -2.79 1.17
N TYR A 48 16.74 -2.30 1.80
CA TYR A 48 16.84 -0.92 2.28
C TYR A 48 17.80 -0.12 1.39
N LEU A 49 17.39 1.08 0.98
CA LEU A 49 18.17 1.99 0.15
C LEU A 49 18.55 3.23 0.97
N SER A 50 19.84 3.50 1.09
CA SER A 50 20.33 4.69 1.80
C SER A 50 21.71 5.11 1.29
N SER A 51 22.01 6.41 1.38
CA SER A 51 23.30 6.95 0.98
C SER A 51 24.25 7.03 2.19
N PHE A 52 25.48 6.56 2.00
CA PHE A 52 26.54 6.58 3.01
C PHE A 52 27.82 7.09 2.37
N ASP A 53 28.47 8.07 3.01
CA ASP A 53 29.68 8.75 2.51
C ASP A 53 29.56 9.22 1.04
N GLY A 54 28.39 9.77 0.69
CA GLY A 54 28.07 10.25 -0.67
C GLY A 54 27.77 9.16 -1.71
N GLN A 55 27.74 7.88 -1.32
CA GLN A 55 27.50 6.75 -2.23
C GLN A 55 26.13 6.09 -1.97
N ASP A 56 25.38 5.81 -3.04
CA ASP A 56 24.14 5.04 -2.99
C ASP A 56 24.43 3.57 -2.64
N ILE A 57 23.93 3.09 -1.50
CA ILE A 57 24.06 1.69 -1.06
C ILE A 57 22.69 1.00 -1.04
N LYS A 58 22.64 -0.17 -1.68
CA LYS A 58 21.53 -1.14 -1.57
C LYS A 58 21.87 -2.19 -0.53
N TYR A 59 21.24 -2.08 0.63
CA TYR A 59 21.31 -3.09 1.69
C TYR A 59 20.33 -4.22 1.41
N GLN A 60 20.80 -5.46 1.53
CA GLN A 60 19.97 -6.66 1.51
C GLN A 60 20.04 -7.29 2.91
N ILE A 61 18.97 -7.13 3.68
CA ILE A 61 18.91 -7.51 5.09
C ILE A 61 18.08 -8.78 5.21
N TRP A 62 18.74 -9.87 5.60
CA TRP A 62 18.14 -11.19 5.77
C TRP A 62 17.81 -11.41 7.25
N ASP A 63 16.54 -11.31 7.62
CA ASP A 63 16.05 -11.56 8.98
C ASP A 63 15.65 -13.03 9.15
N THR A 64 16.25 -13.74 10.11
CA THR A 64 16.03 -15.18 10.30
C THR A 64 15.10 -15.47 11.48
N SER A 65 14.26 -16.50 11.38
CA SER A 65 13.50 -16.99 12.52
C SER A 65 14.38 -17.23 13.75
N GLY A 66 13.88 -16.85 14.92
CA GLY A 66 14.54 -17.11 16.21
C GLY A 66 14.17 -18.46 16.83
N LYS A 67 13.22 -19.21 16.24
CA LYS A 67 12.80 -20.54 16.71
C LYS A 67 13.68 -21.66 16.21
N GLU A 68 14.21 -21.54 14.99
CA GLU A 68 14.85 -22.64 14.29
C GLU A 68 16.34 -22.73 14.64
N ILE A 69 16.64 -23.44 15.74
CA ILE A 69 18.01 -23.79 16.19
C ILE A 69 18.71 -24.80 15.23
N ASN A 70 18.11 -25.07 14.06
CA ASN A 70 18.77 -25.69 12.91
C ASN A 70 19.80 -24.73 12.30
N ASN A 71 20.95 -24.60 12.98
CA ASN A 71 22.12 -23.81 12.60
C ASN A 71 22.53 -23.99 11.13
N THR A 72 22.20 -25.12 10.50
CA THR A 72 22.40 -25.41 9.08
C THR A 72 21.80 -24.36 8.15
N LEU A 73 20.55 -23.91 8.38
CA LEU A 73 19.90 -22.92 7.53
C LEU A 73 20.48 -21.52 7.78
N VAL A 74 20.64 -21.13 9.05
CA VAL A 74 21.25 -19.84 9.44
C VAL A 74 22.66 -19.70 8.84
N LYS A 75 23.44 -20.79 8.79
CA LYS A 75 24.74 -20.86 8.09
C LYS A 75 24.64 -20.55 6.60
N GLU A 76 23.66 -21.11 5.89
CA GLU A 76 23.47 -20.86 4.46
C GLU A 76 23.09 -19.40 4.18
N TYR A 77 22.18 -18.81 4.96
CA TYR A 77 21.84 -17.40 4.83
C TYR A 77 22.97 -16.46 5.27
N CYS A 78 23.76 -16.80 6.30
CA CYS A 78 24.93 -16.02 6.70
C CYS A 78 26.07 -16.06 5.67
N LYS A 79 26.19 -17.13 4.87
CA LYS A 79 27.26 -17.30 3.88
C LYS A 79 27.33 -16.11 2.92
N ASN A 80 28.56 -15.67 2.62
CA ASN A 80 28.88 -14.51 1.77
C ASN A 80 28.24 -13.17 2.23
N SER A 81 27.84 -13.01 3.50
CA SER A 81 27.37 -11.71 4.02
C SER A 81 28.55 -10.76 4.25
N ASN A 82 28.38 -9.47 3.92
CA ASN A 82 29.36 -8.42 4.20
C ASN A 82 29.40 -8.04 5.69
N GLY A 83 28.27 -8.21 6.39
CA GLY A 83 28.14 -7.95 7.81
C GLY A 83 27.04 -8.80 8.47
N ILE A 84 27.13 -9.00 9.78
CA ILE A 84 26.19 -9.78 10.59
C ILE A 84 25.82 -8.98 11.84
N LEU A 85 24.52 -8.87 12.10
CA LEU A 85 23.93 -8.14 13.21
C LEU A 85 23.38 -9.18 14.20
N ALA A 86 24.00 -9.26 15.38
CA ALA A 86 23.80 -10.35 16.33
C ALA A 86 23.06 -9.82 17.58
N PHE A 87 21.77 -10.14 17.69
CA PHE A 87 20.86 -9.57 18.69
C PHE A 87 20.72 -10.46 19.93
N TYR A 88 20.80 -9.83 21.09
CA TYR A 88 20.31 -10.38 22.37
C TYR A 88 19.36 -9.38 23.05
N ASP A 89 18.62 -9.86 24.04
CA ASP A 89 17.69 -9.10 24.86
C ASP A 89 18.38 -8.77 26.19
N ILE A 90 18.57 -7.48 26.52
CA ILE A 90 19.29 -7.10 27.76
C ILE A 90 18.58 -7.61 29.03
N THR A 91 17.28 -7.91 28.95
CA THR A 91 16.45 -8.41 30.05
C THR A 91 16.50 -9.93 30.23
N LYS A 92 17.21 -10.67 29.35
CA LYS A 92 17.24 -12.14 29.36
C LYS A 92 18.65 -12.69 29.10
N LYS A 93 19.37 -13.05 30.17
CA LYS A 93 20.76 -13.54 30.05
C LYS A 93 20.91 -14.77 29.14
N GLU A 94 19.94 -15.67 29.14
CA GLU A 94 19.90 -16.84 28.25
C GLU A 94 20.07 -16.46 26.76
N THR A 95 19.47 -15.34 26.32
CA THR A 95 19.58 -14.90 24.91
C THR A 95 20.99 -14.46 24.52
N PHE A 96 21.81 -14.02 25.50
CA PHE A 96 23.21 -13.67 25.26
C PHE A 96 24.11 -14.92 25.23
N GLU A 97 23.89 -15.89 26.11
CA GLU A 97 24.64 -17.17 26.07
C GLU A 97 24.36 -17.93 24.76
N ASN A 98 23.08 -18.06 24.37
CA ASN A 98 22.68 -18.65 23.09
C ASN A 98 23.29 -17.92 21.89
N LEU A 99 23.51 -16.59 21.99
CA LEU A 99 24.17 -15.81 20.94
C LEU A 99 25.67 -16.13 20.84
N LYS A 100 26.37 -16.33 21.97
CA LYS A 100 27.79 -16.75 22.00
C LYS A 100 27.94 -18.08 21.24
N GLU A 101 27.10 -19.07 21.52
CA GLU A 101 27.11 -20.37 20.83
C GLU A 101 26.77 -20.23 19.33
N THR A 102 25.72 -19.46 19.00
CA THR A 102 25.30 -19.24 17.61
C THR A 102 26.45 -18.67 16.78
N ILE A 103 27.12 -17.62 17.27
CA ILE A 103 28.27 -16.98 16.60
C ILE A 103 29.44 -17.95 16.47
N GLN A 104 29.78 -18.71 17.53
CA GLN A 104 30.83 -19.72 17.46
C GLN A 104 30.54 -20.77 16.38
N SER A 105 29.28 -21.21 16.25
CA SER A 105 28.88 -22.15 15.21
C SER A 105 29.05 -21.58 13.80
N LEU A 106 28.85 -20.27 13.62
CA LEU A 106 28.91 -19.57 12.34
C LEU A 106 30.34 -19.20 11.91
N LYS A 107 31.32 -19.15 12.82
CA LYS A 107 32.74 -18.89 12.52
C LYS A 107 33.32 -19.81 11.43
N SER A 108 32.72 -20.99 11.18
CA SER A 108 33.13 -21.92 10.12
C SER A 108 32.56 -21.64 8.72
N VAL A 109 31.67 -20.65 8.57
CA VAL A 109 30.95 -20.34 7.31
C VAL A 109 31.00 -18.83 6.96
N ILE A 110 31.28 -17.99 7.94
CA ILE A 110 31.54 -16.56 7.77
C ILE A 110 32.97 -16.35 7.23
N ASN A 111 33.17 -15.40 6.31
CA ASN A 111 34.50 -15.00 5.86
C ASN A 111 35.19 -14.12 6.93
N GLU A 112 36.51 -14.22 7.09
CA GLU A 112 37.28 -13.40 8.06
C GLU A 112 37.13 -11.87 7.87
N LYS A 113 36.66 -11.43 6.69
CA LYS A 113 36.43 -10.01 6.35
C LYS A 113 35.01 -9.51 6.66
N THR A 114 34.10 -10.40 7.05
CA THR A 114 32.71 -10.05 7.39
C THR A 114 32.66 -9.35 8.76
N SER A 115 32.12 -8.13 8.80
CA SER A 115 31.95 -7.40 10.06
C SER A 115 30.89 -8.05 10.94
N VAL A 116 31.14 -8.19 12.25
CA VAL A 116 30.12 -8.65 13.21
C VAL A 116 29.85 -7.54 14.22
N ILE A 117 28.57 -7.22 14.44
CA ILE A 117 28.13 -6.30 15.50
C ILE A 117 27.18 -7.01 16.45
N ILE A 118 27.51 -6.97 17.75
CA ILE A 118 26.65 -7.44 18.83
C ILE A 118 25.72 -6.30 19.23
N ILE A 119 24.42 -6.59 19.32
CA ILE A 119 23.36 -5.60 19.56
C ILE A 119 22.55 -6.02 20.79
N GLY A 120 22.69 -5.26 21.87
CA GLY A 120 21.79 -5.35 23.02
C GLY A 120 20.51 -4.57 22.75
N ASN A 121 19.40 -5.27 22.52
CA ASN A 121 18.11 -4.64 22.28
C ASN A 121 17.26 -4.56 23.57
N LYS A 122 16.21 -3.75 23.51
CA LYS A 122 15.28 -3.41 24.61
C LYS A 122 15.91 -2.58 25.72
N LYS A 123 16.76 -1.62 25.34
CA LYS A 123 17.38 -0.67 26.29
C LYS A 123 16.38 0.20 27.06
N ASP A 124 15.15 0.34 26.55
CA ASP A 124 13.99 0.91 27.25
C ASP A 124 13.63 0.15 28.55
N LEU A 125 14.06 -1.10 28.70
CA LEU A 125 13.85 -1.95 29.87
C LEU A 125 15.12 -2.05 30.75
N GLU A 126 15.89 -0.96 30.87
CA GLU A 126 17.13 -0.88 31.65
C GLU A 126 16.95 -1.36 33.11
N GLU A 127 15.80 -1.09 33.75
CA GLU A 127 15.46 -1.55 35.11
C GLU A 127 15.34 -3.08 35.23
N GLN A 128 15.16 -3.79 34.12
CA GLN A 128 15.01 -5.26 34.06
C GLN A 128 16.28 -5.94 33.51
N ARG A 129 17.39 -5.21 33.37
CA ARG A 129 18.67 -5.71 32.81
C ARG A 129 19.20 -6.92 33.59
N GLN A 130 19.44 -8.01 32.88
CA GLN A 130 20.13 -9.21 33.37
C GLN A 130 21.55 -9.36 32.81
N VAL A 131 21.87 -8.69 31.69
CA VAL A 131 23.19 -8.73 31.04
C VAL A 131 23.91 -7.41 31.29
N THR A 132 25.02 -7.44 32.02
CA THR A 132 25.82 -6.24 32.27
C THR A 132 26.53 -5.82 30.98
N ARG A 133 26.64 -4.51 30.77
CA ARG A 133 27.31 -3.97 29.57
C ARG A 133 28.79 -4.36 29.50
N GLU A 134 29.45 -4.46 30.66
CA GLU A 134 30.87 -4.82 30.79
C GLU A 134 31.15 -6.26 30.29
N GLU A 135 30.29 -7.23 30.63
CA GLU A 135 30.41 -8.62 30.16
C GLU A 135 30.37 -8.72 28.62
N VAL A 136 29.54 -7.90 27.98
CA VAL A 136 29.38 -7.88 26.52
C VAL A 136 30.53 -7.12 25.85
N GLU A 137 30.96 -5.99 26.43
CA GLU A 137 32.13 -5.26 25.92
C GLU A 137 33.42 -6.07 26.02
N GLU A 138 33.59 -6.89 27.05
CA GLU A 138 34.71 -7.82 27.18
C GLU A 138 34.66 -8.91 26.09
N PHE A 139 33.54 -9.63 25.95
CA PHE A 139 33.35 -10.62 24.88
C PHE A 139 33.59 -10.05 23.47
N CYS A 140 33.12 -8.82 23.22
CA CYS A 140 33.36 -8.12 21.95
C CYS A 140 34.84 -7.76 21.76
N ARG A 141 35.53 -7.33 22.81
CA ARG A 141 36.96 -6.96 22.80
C ARG A 141 37.84 -8.17 22.51
N GLU A 142 37.57 -9.33 23.12
CA GLU A 142 38.27 -10.59 22.84
C GLU A 142 38.11 -11.04 21.37
N ASN A 143 36.88 -10.99 20.85
CA ASN A 143 36.55 -11.51 19.53
C ASN A 143 36.68 -10.47 18.40
N LYS A 144 37.06 -9.22 18.72
CA LYS A 144 37.14 -8.06 17.80
C LYS A 144 35.80 -7.72 17.13
N TYR A 145 34.69 -7.90 17.85
CA TYR A 145 33.36 -7.53 17.38
C TYR A 145 33.01 -6.08 17.73
N LEU A 146 32.16 -5.47 16.91
CA LEU A 146 31.53 -4.20 17.24
C LEU A 146 30.43 -4.43 18.28
N PHE A 147 30.10 -3.40 19.06
CA PHE A 147 29.04 -3.45 20.07
C PHE A 147 28.15 -2.20 20.01
N ASN A 148 26.85 -2.35 20.21
CA ASN A 148 25.92 -1.25 20.43
C ASN A 148 24.73 -1.71 21.31
N GLU A 149 24.14 -0.79 22.08
CA GLU A 149 22.86 -1.03 22.77
C GLU A 149 21.80 -0.06 22.24
N ILE A 150 20.59 -0.56 21.97
CA ILE A 150 19.51 0.19 21.32
C ILE A 150 18.15 -0.11 21.96
N SER A 151 17.21 0.82 21.77
CA SER A 151 15.78 0.50 21.80
C SER A 151 15.20 0.76 20.41
N VAL A 152 14.71 -0.32 19.78
CA VAL A 152 13.93 -0.24 18.54
C VAL A 152 12.56 0.42 18.76
N LYS A 153 12.10 0.52 20.02
CA LYS A 153 10.83 1.15 20.41
C LYS A 153 10.95 2.67 20.55
N GLU A 154 12.06 3.17 21.11
CA GLU A 154 12.20 4.60 21.43
C GLU A 154 12.69 5.48 20.28
N SER A 155 13.56 5.01 19.38
CA SER A 155 14.19 5.90 18.38
C SER A 155 14.64 5.24 17.08
N LEU A 156 14.10 5.75 15.96
CA LEU A 156 14.48 5.42 14.58
C LEU A 156 15.98 5.70 14.30
N SER A 157 16.53 6.75 14.94
CA SER A 157 17.94 7.14 14.79
C SER A 157 18.91 6.08 15.31
N SER A 158 18.61 5.44 16.45
CA SER A 158 19.50 4.41 17.04
C SER A 158 19.69 3.19 16.12
N VAL A 159 18.66 2.88 15.33
CA VAL A 159 18.64 1.80 14.34
C VAL A 159 19.49 2.19 13.11
N GLY A 160 19.29 3.40 12.57
CA GLY A 160 20.12 3.95 11.48
C GLY A 160 21.60 4.08 11.85
N ASP A 161 21.91 4.58 13.05
CA ASP A 161 23.29 4.67 13.57
C ASP A 161 23.96 3.30 13.67
N THR A 162 23.20 2.25 14.00
CA THR A 162 23.71 0.87 14.08
C THR A 162 24.11 0.35 12.70
N ILE A 163 23.32 0.61 11.66
CA ILE A 163 23.71 0.30 10.28
C ILE A 163 24.92 1.14 9.84
N ASN A 164 24.93 2.44 10.09
CA ASN A 164 26.04 3.31 9.72
C ASN A 164 27.37 2.87 10.37
N LYS A 165 27.34 2.42 11.64
CA LYS A 165 28.50 1.83 12.33
C LYS A 165 29.03 0.59 11.60
N ILE A 166 28.20 -0.44 11.34
CA ILE A 166 28.66 -1.66 10.66
C ILE A 166 29.04 -1.41 9.19
N THR A 167 28.40 -0.48 8.49
CA THR A 167 28.80 -0.07 7.13
C THR A 167 30.19 0.57 7.14
N SER A 168 30.46 1.50 8.07
CA SER A 168 31.77 2.16 8.19
C SER A 168 32.93 1.18 8.41
N HIS A 169 32.67 0.07 9.10
CA HIS A 169 33.66 -0.99 9.34
C HIS A 169 33.74 -1.96 8.16
N SER A 170 32.59 -2.37 7.60
CA SER A 170 32.54 -3.26 6.45
C SER A 170 33.25 -2.67 5.24
N MET A 171 33.02 -1.39 4.93
CA MET A 171 33.68 -0.69 3.82
C MET A 171 35.21 -0.62 3.96
N ARG A 172 35.75 -0.60 5.19
CA ARG A 172 37.22 -0.68 5.42
C ARG A 172 37.79 -2.07 5.14
N ASN A 173 36.94 -3.11 5.19
CA ASN A 173 37.30 -4.51 4.98
C ASN A 173 36.94 -5.01 3.56
N VAL A 174 36.31 -4.18 2.70
CA VAL A 174 36.05 -4.51 1.29
C VAL A 174 37.32 -4.35 0.46
N ASP A 175 38.11 -5.42 0.39
CA ASP A 175 38.85 -5.70 -0.85
C ASP A 175 37.85 -5.89 -2.00
N LEU A 176 38.20 -5.39 -3.18
CA LEU A 176 37.39 -5.12 -4.39
C LEU A 176 36.53 -6.27 -4.99
N PHE A 177 36.43 -7.42 -4.35
CA PHE A 177 36.08 -8.70 -4.98
C PHE A 177 34.58 -9.02 -5.15
N ASN A 178 33.65 -8.14 -4.74
CA ASN A 178 32.19 -8.38 -4.85
C ASN A 178 31.38 -7.12 -5.19
N ILE A 179 31.94 -6.20 -5.99
CA ILE A 179 31.19 -5.04 -6.52
C ILE A 179 30.47 -5.44 -7.82
N GLU A 180 29.28 -6.02 -7.70
CA GLU A 180 28.36 -6.20 -8.84
C GLU A 180 27.90 -4.83 -9.35
N SER A 181 28.39 -4.40 -10.52
CA SER A 181 27.95 -3.16 -11.16
C SER A 181 26.56 -3.32 -11.79
N PHE A 182 25.54 -2.76 -11.14
CA PHE A 182 24.14 -2.89 -11.53
C PHE A 182 23.72 -1.81 -12.56
N THR A 183 23.44 -2.19 -13.80
CA THR A 183 22.90 -1.28 -14.83
C THR A 183 21.38 -1.17 -14.75
N ALA A 184 20.83 0.01 -15.06
CA ALA A 184 19.46 0.40 -14.71
C ALA A 184 18.34 -0.19 -15.60
N ARG A 185 18.40 -1.49 -15.95
CA ARG A 185 17.42 -2.15 -16.84
C ARG A 185 16.77 -3.43 -16.32
N SER A 186 17.22 -3.99 -15.20
CA SER A 186 16.63 -5.17 -14.56
C SER A 186 15.64 -4.77 -13.46
N PHE A 187 14.40 -4.50 -13.86
CA PHE A 187 13.27 -4.29 -12.93
C PHE A 187 12.09 -5.23 -13.24
N THR A 188 12.41 -6.52 -13.38
CA THR A 188 11.45 -7.63 -13.38
C THR A 188 11.93 -8.71 -12.42
N LEU A 189 11.02 -9.24 -11.61
CA LEU A 189 11.31 -10.27 -10.61
C LEU A 189 11.62 -11.61 -11.28
N SER A 190 12.71 -12.24 -10.87
CA SER A 190 12.97 -13.66 -11.13
C SER A 190 13.75 -14.26 -9.95
N LEU A 191 13.21 -15.32 -9.35
CA LEU A 191 13.95 -16.14 -8.39
C LEU A 191 15.00 -16.98 -9.15
N PRO A 192 16.15 -17.31 -8.52
CA PRO A 192 17.18 -18.12 -9.16
C PRO A 192 16.69 -19.56 -9.35
N ARG A 193 16.77 -20.07 -10.58
CA ARG A 193 16.83 -21.51 -10.85
C ARG A 193 18.28 -21.94 -11.06
N LEU A 194 18.58 -23.17 -10.63
CA LEU A 194 19.90 -23.75 -10.76
C LEU A 194 20.30 -23.98 -12.23
N VAL A 195 21.59 -23.83 -12.43
CA VAL A 195 22.41 -24.18 -13.59
C VAL A 195 21.88 -25.38 -14.40
N ASN A 196 21.72 -25.17 -15.71
CA ASN A 196 22.46 -26.01 -16.66
C ASN A 196 22.75 -25.26 -17.97
N GLU A 197 23.92 -25.56 -18.53
CA GLU A 197 24.43 -24.94 -19.76
C GLU A 197 23.75 -25.56 -20.99
N ASN A 198 23.56 -24.75 -22.04
CA ASN A 198 23.78 -25.07 -23.47
C ASN A 198 22.88 -24.20 -24.39
N THR A 199 23.46 -23.15 -24.98
CA THR A 199 23.65 -23.00 -26.45
C THR A 199 24.02 -21.56 -26.81
N SER A 200 24.78 -21.42 -27.89
CA SER A 200 25.23 -20.16 -28.47
C SER A 200 24.35 -19.69 -29.63
N ALA A 201 24.42 -18.38 -29.94
CA ALA A 201 23.81 -17.69 -31.08
C ALA A 201 22.28 -17.42 -30.95
N LEU A 202 21.71 -16.40 -31.60
CA LEU A 202 22.27 -15.41 -32.53
C LEU A 202 22.21 -13.95 -32.03
N SER A 203 23.12 -13.13 -32.56
CA SER A 203 23.02 -11.66 -32.56
C SER A 203 22.19 -11.14 -33.74
N THR A 204 21.77 -9.86 -33.69
CA THR A 204 21.11 -9.07 -34.77
C THR A 204 19.67 -9.53 -35.14
N ALA A 205 18.70 -8.65 -35.44
CA ALA A 205 18.81 -7.30 -35.99
C ALA A 205 17.65 -6.32 -35.64
N ARG A 206 17.97 -5.02 -35.75
CA ARG A 206 17.18 -3.84 -36.17
C ARG A 206 15.67 -3.71 -35.86
N THR A 207 15.39 -2.61 -35.17
CA THR A 207 14.21 -1.72 -35.28
C THR A 207 13.73 -1.43 -36.73
N HIS A 208 12.41 -1.46 -36.99
CA HIS A 208 11.59 -0.26 -37.29
C HIS A 208 10.14 -0.52 -37.81
N ARG A 209 9.21 0.34 -37.35
CA ARG A 209 8.09 1.01 -38.07
C ARG A 209 6.77 0.29 -38.47
N ILE A 210 5.70 1.03 -38.16
CA ILE A 210 4.42 1.26 -38.91
C ILE A 210 3.29 0.20 -38.77
N ASP A 211 2.38 0.52 -37.84
CA ASP A 211 0.94 0.81 -38.03
C ASP A 211 0.04 0.01 -39.00
N ALA A 212 -1.19 -0.20 -38.49
CA ALA A 212 -2.48 -0.24 -39.19
C ALA A 212 -2.79 -1.39 -40.20
N MET A 213 -3.56 -2.37 -39.73
CA MET A 213 -4.98 -2.56 -40.12
C MET A 213 -5.66 -3.53 -39.13
N SER A 214 -6.61 -3.09 -38.32
CA SER A 214 -8.07 -3.01 -38.64
C SER A 214 -8.80 -4.35 -38.47
N ASN A 215 -9.49 -4.51 -37.34
CA ASN A 215 -10.95 -4.73 -37.20
C ASN A 215 -11.25 -4.88 -35.69
N SER A 216 -12.06 -4.07 -35.00
CA SER A 216 -13.43 -3.59 -35.25
C SER A 216 -14.52 -4.66 -35.05
N VAL A 217 -15.12 -4.68 -33.86
CA VAL A 217 -16.57 -4.88 -33.56
C VAL A 217 -16.74 -4.85 -32.03
N LEU A 218 -17.94 -4.48 -31.53
CA LEU A 218 -18.36 -4.57 -30.11
C LEU A 218 -17.60 -3.71 -29.05
N ILE A 219 -17.55 -2.38 -29.22
CA ILE A 219 -17.70 -1.46 -28.07
C ILE A 219 -18.67 -0.33 -28.44
N SER A 220 -19.87 -0.38 -27.87
CA SER A 220 -20.81 0.75 -27.82
C SER A 220 -21.30 0.92 -26.38
N ASN A 221 -21.66 2.16 -26.02
CA ASN A 221 -22.34 2.57 -24.77
C ASN A 221 -21.52 2.76 -23.47
N THR A 222 -20.19 2.92 -23.52
CA THR A 222 -19.38 3.28 -22.29
C THR A 222 -18.43 4.48 -22.43
N ASN A 223 -18.37 5.16 -23.58
CA ASN A 223 -17.29 6.12 -23.89
C ASN A 223 -17.72 7.60 -24.09
N ILE A 224 -18.90 8.01 -23.62
CA ILE A 224 -19.38 9.41 -23.74
C ILE A 224 -18.97 10.26 -22.52
N TYR A 225 -19.07 9.74 -21.30
CA TYR A 225 -18.74 10.52 -20.09
C TYR A 225 -17.24 10.80 -19.91
N ASN A 226 -16.35 9.85 -20.23
CA ASN A 226 -14.92 9.97 -19.96
C ASN A 226 -14.14 10.91 -20.91
N ARG A 227 -14.77 11.43 -21.98
CA ARG A 227 -14.10 12.32 -22.96
C ARG A 227 -14.36 13.80 -22.74
N LEU A 228 -15.30 14.18 -21.88
CA LEU A 228 -15.58 15.58 -21.55
C LEU A 228 -14.62 16.07 -20.46
N SER A 229 -14.52 15.33 -19.35
CA SER A 229 -13.69 15.69 -18.19
C SER A 229 -12.22 15.90 -18.54
N GLU A 230 -11.60 15.01 -19.34
CA GLU A 230 -10.21 15.18 -19.76
C GLU A 230 -9.95 16.47 -20.57
N VAL A 231 -10.90 16.91 -21.38
CA VAL A 231 -10.73 18.11 -22.21
C VAL A 231 -10.90 19.37 -21.37
N GLU A 232 -11.84 19.36 -20.44
CA GLU A 232 -12.11 20.46 -19.52
C GLU A 232 -10.98 20.64 -18.50
N THR A 233 -10.48 19.56 -17.89
CA THR A 233 -9.32 19.63 -16.98
C THR A 233 -8.05 20.08 -17.69
N ARG A 234 -7.79 19.61 -18.92
CA ARG A 234 -6.61 20.04 -19.70
C ARG A 234 -6.70 21.51 -20.11
N LYS A 235 -7.89 22.04 -20.41
CA LYS A 235 -8.11 23.48 -20.61
C LYS A 235 -7.86 24.28 -19.33
N PHE A 236 -8.48 23.89 -18.22
CA PHE A 236 -8.34 24.58 -16.94
C PHE A 236 -6.88 24.65 -16.46
N ILE A 237 -6.10 23.58 -16.65
CA ILE A 237 -4.66 23.56 -16.38
C ILE A 237 -3.89 24.50 -17.31
N ALA A 238 -4.25 24.59 -18.60
CA ALA A 238 -3.61 25.53 -19.53
C ALA A 238 -3.90 26.99 -19.17
N ASP A 239 -5.16 27.33 -18.85
CA ASP A 239 -5.57 28.68 -18.46
C ASP A 239 -4.86 29.12 -17.16
N LEU A 240 -4.74 28.23 -16.17
CA LEU A 240 -3.96 28.49 -14.95
C LEU A 240 -2.47 28.70 -15.24
N ILE A 241 -1.86 27.92 -16.14
CA ILE A 241 -0.46 28.09 -16.53
C ILE A 241 -0.22 29.45 -17.19
N ASP A 242 -1.13 29.94 -18.02
CA ASP A 242 -1.00 31.24 -18.68
C ASP A 242 -1.31 32.42 -17.74
N GLN A 243 -2.23 32.27 -16.77
CA GLN A 243 -2.38 33.22 -15.66
C GLN A 243 -1.09 33.33 -14.81
N ILE A 244 -0.42 32.22 -14.52
CA ILE A 244 0.85 32.22 -13.79
C ILE A 244 1.98 32.91 -14.59
N LYS A 245 2.01 32.76 -15.92
CA LYS A 245 2.94 33.51 -16.80
C LYS A 245 2.66 35.01 -16.80
N MET A 246 1.39 35.41 -16.87
CA MET A 246 0.96 36.81 -16.77
C MET A 246 1.42 37.44 -15.45
N LEU A 247 1.17 36.77 -14.32
CA LEU A 247 1.58 37.26 -13.00
C LEU A 247 3.10 37.39 -12.86
N LYS A 248 3.89 36.44 -13.37
CA LYS A 248 5.36 36.56 -13.41
C LYS A 248 5.83 37.75 -14.27
N SER A 249 5.23 37.94 -15.44
CA SER A 249 5.52 39.09 -16.32
C SER A 249 5.29 40.44 -15.61
N ASP A 250 4.24 40.54 -14.79
CA ASP A 250 3.93 41.77 -14.05
C ASP A 250 4.78 41.97 -12.79
N VAL A 251 5.31 40.91 -12.18
CA VAL A 251 6.37 41.01 -11.16
C VAL A 251 7.67 41.51 -11.81
N ASP A 252 8.12 40.91 -12.91
CA ASP A 252 9.32 41.33 -13.65
C ASP A 252 9.24 42.81 -14.09
N LYS A 253 8.05 43.31 -14.45
CA LYS A 253 7.84 44.74 -14.77
C LYS A 253 7.96 45.63 -13.53
N LYS A 254 7.40 45.22 -12.40
CA LYS A 254 7.47 45.96 -11.13
C LYS A 254 8.89 46.04 -10.58
N ASP A 255 9.64 44.94 -10.64
CA ASP A 255 11.04 44.93 -10.20
C ASP A 255 11.94 45.80 -11.10
N ARG A 256 11.68 45.83 -12.42
CA ARG A 256 12.34 46.78 -13.34
C ARG A 256 11.94 48.24 -13.09
N LEU A 257 10.75 48.53 -12.56
CA LEU A 257 10.34 49.87 -12.15
C LEU A 257 11.01 50.27 -10.83
N ILE A 258 11.12 49.35 -9.86
CA ILE A 258 11.86 49.56 -8.61
C ILE A 258 13.35 49.86 -8.90
N LEU A 259 13.98 49.11 -9.82
CA LEU A 259 15.35 49.35 -10.29
C LEU A 259 15.55 50.68 -11.04
N LYS A 260 14.50 51.23 -11.67
CA LYS A 260 14.55 52.59 -12.25
C LYS A 260 14.44 53.66 -11.16
N LEU A 261 13.55 53.46 -10.18
CA LEU A 261 13.35 54.38 -9.06
C LEU A 261 14.53 54.40 -8.07
N SER A 262 15.34 53.34 -7.99
CA SER A 262 16.55 53.33 -7.15
C SER A 262 17.70 54.19 -7.71
N ASN A 263 17.71 54.46 -9.02
CA ASN A 263 18.88 55.03 -9.70
C ASN A 263 18.79 56.55 -9.97
N THR A 264 17.69 57.21 -9.61
CA THR A 264 17.53 58.68 -9.74
C THR A 264 17.80 59.39 -8.41
N ARG A 265 19.09 59.59 -8.09
CA ARG A 265 19.56 60.46 -6.99
C ARG A 265 20.71 61.34 -7.47
N ASP A 266 20.39 62.45 -8.14
CA ASP A 266 21.36 63.49 -8.47
C ASP A 266 21.73 64.33 -7.22
N PRO A 267 23.02 64.58 -6.94
CA PRO A 267 23.44 65.29 -5.74
C PRO A 267 23.63 66.80 -5.97
N LYS A 268 22.63 67.63 -5.64
CA LYS A 268 22.79 69.09 -5.44
C LYS A 268 21.59 69.82 -4.81
N SER A 269 21.61 69.94 -3.48
CA SER A 269 21.35 71.21 -2.77
C SER A 269 21.50 71.00 -1.26
N SER A 270 22.08 71.99 -0.58
CA SER A 270 22.21 72.01 0.88
C SER A 270 21.28 73.08 1.47
N ARG A 271 20.60 72.77 2.59
CA ARG A 271 20.50 73.65 3.78
C ARG A 271 19.65 73.04 4.92
N PHE A 272 20.14 73.26 6.14
CA PHE A 272 19.49 73.33 7.46
C PHE A 272 18.48 72.25 7.94
N GLU A 273 18.95 71.40 8.85
CA GLU A 273 18.57 71.44 10.29
C GLU A 273 17.08 71.58 10.69
N GLU A 274 16.21 70.67 10.24
CA GLU A 274 14.91 70.44 10.91
C GLU A 274 14.50 68.95 10.99
N ALA A 275 15.43 68.02 10.71
CA ALA A 275 15.12 66.60 10.50
C ALA A 275 14.86 65.77 11.78
N SER A 276 15.30 66.24 12.95
CA SER A 276 15.45 65.42 14.17
C SER A 276 14.16 64.74 14.65
N GLU A 277 13.02 65.46 14.66
CA GLU A 277 11.76 64.91 15.16
C GLU A 277 10.94 64.20 14.08
N PHE A 278 11.02 64.68 12.83
CA PHE A 278 10.26 64.11 11.71
C PHE A 278 10.77 62.72 11.33
N ASP A 279 12.08 62.50 11.28
CA ASP A 279 12.65 61.15 11.09
C ASP A 279 12.36 60.24 12.28
N ARG A 280 12.24 60.78 13.51
CA ARG A 280 11.88 59.99 14.70
C ARG A 280 10.46 59.46 14.60
N PHE A 281 9.49 60.30 14.22
CA PHE A 281 8.11 59.87 14.00
C PHE A 281 7.98 58.89 12.83
N LEU A 282 8.62 59.18 11.69
CA LEU A 282 8.69 58.27 10.54
C LEU A 282 9.36 56.93 10.85
N SER A 283 10.34 56.90 11.77
CA SER A 283 10.96 55.65 12.20
C SER A 283 9.99 54.77 13.01
N ILE A 284 9.15 55.38 13.85
CA ILE A 284 8.17 54.67 14.68
C ILE A 284 7.05 54.10 13.79
N GLU A 285 6.49 54.88 12.87
CA GLU A 285 5.50 54.37 11.91
C GLU A 285 6.08 53.29 10.99
N ARG A 286 7.30 53.47 10.46
CA ARG A 286 7.98 52.45 9.64
C ARG A 286 8.24 51.17 10.42
N ASN A 287 8.65 51.27 11.69
CA ASN A 287 8.89 50.10 12.52
C ASN A 287 7.58 49.36 12.82
N ALA A 288 6.51 50.07 13.19
CA ALA A 288 5.18 49.49 13.41
C ALA A 288 4.62 48.83 12.13
N PHE A 289 4.74 49.49 10.99
CA PHE A 289 4.33 48.93 9.69
C PHE A 289 5.17 47.71 9.30
N ASN A 290 6.48 47.72 9.56
CA ASN A 290 7.36 46.59 9.29
C ASN A 290 7.10 45.39 10.23
N THR A 291 6.72 45.61 11.50
CA THR A 291 6.28 44.52 12.39
C THR A 291 4.96 43.92 11.93
N VAL A 292 3.94 44.74 11.62
CA VAL A 292 2.65 44.24 11.10
C VAL A 292 2.83 43.52 9.77
N LYS A 293 3.70 44.06 8.87
CA LYS A 293 4.05 43.41 7.61
C LYS A 293 4.69 42.03 7.85
N LYS A 294 5.70 41.93 8.72
CA LYS A 294 6.33 40.64 9.07
C LYS A 294 5.35 39.66 9.69
N GLU A 295 4.42 40.12 10.51
CA GLU A 295 3.41 39.27 11.14
C GLU A 295 2.41 38.71 10.10
N ILE A 296 2.04 39.51 9.09
CA ILE A 296 1.22 39.07 7.96
C ILE A 296 2.00 38.11 7.03
N GLU A 297 3.27 38.40 6.73
CA GLU A 297 4.13 37.51 5.93
C GLU A 297 4.31 36.16 6.62
N LEU A 298 4.55 36.14 7.95
CA LEU A 298 4.68 34.90 8.72
C LEU A 298 3.36 34.13 8.83
N LYS A 299 2.22 34.82 8.98
CA LYS A 299 0.89 34.18 8.94
C LYS A 299 0.60 33.58 7.56
N TYR A 300 0.94 34.26 6.47
CA TYR A 300 0.83 33.72 5.12
C TYR A 300 1.73 32.50 4.90
N GLU A 301 2.99 32.56 5.35
CA GLU A 301 3.95 31.46 5.23
C GLU A 301 3.52 30.23 6.04
N THR A 302 3.02 30.41 7.27
CA THR A 302 2.46 29.29 8.05
C THR A 302 1.22 28.65 7.41
N ALA A 303 0.27 29.46 6.89
CA ALA A 303 -0.90 28.95 6.20
C ALA A 303 -0.56 28.26 4.87
N PHE A 304 0.42 28.78 4.14
CA PHE A 304 0.93 28.18 2.91
C PHE A 304 1.63 26.83 3.17
N ASN A 305 2.40 26.73 4.25
CA ASN A 305 3.04 25.48 4.66
C ASN A 305 1.99 24.43 5.09
N GLN A 306 0.97 24.81 5.88
CA GLN A 306 -0.15 23.93 6.21
C GLN A 306 -0.91 23.44 4.96
N LEU A 307 -1.18 24.32 4.01
CA LEU A 307 -1.83 23.97 2.74
C LEU A 307 -0.99 22.98 1.91
N ASN A 308 0.34 23.10 1.93
CA ASN A 308 1.24 22.18 1.24
C ASN A 308 1.36 20.82 1.97
N GLU A 309 1.30 20.82 3.31
CA GLU A 309 1.29 19.61 4.12
C GLU A 309 0.01 18.78 3.88
N GLU A 310 -1.17 19.43 3.85
CA GLU A 310 -2.43 18.76 3.52
C GLU A 310 -2.47 18.28 2.05
N LYS A 311 -1.92 19.05 1.10
CA LYS A 311 -1.75 18.58 -0.29
C LYS A 311 -0.87 17.33 -0.37
N ALA A 312 0.22 17.25 0.40
CA ALA A 312 1.05 16.06 0.45
C ALA A 312 0.28 14.85 1.02
N LYS A 313 -0.51 15.05 2.09
CA LYS A 313 -1.39 14.01 2.66
C LYS A 313 -2.46 13.54 1.67
N VAL A 314 -3.02 14.44 0.85
CA VAL A 314 -3.98 14.09 -0.21
C VAL A 314 -3.31 13.26 -1.31
N ILE A 315 -2.12 13.65 -1.79
CA ILE A 315 -1.38 12.90 -2.82
C ILE A 315 -1.07 11.46 -2.35
N VAL A 316 -0.59 11.29 -1.10
CA VAL A 316 -0.35 9.96 -0.51
C VAL A 316 -1.65 9.16 -0.41
N LYS A 317 -2.77 9.78 -0.03
CA LYS A 317 -4.09 9.10 0.01
C LYS A 317 -4.52 8.66 -1.38
N GLU A 318 -4.41 9.51 -2.40
CA GLU A 318 -4.71 9.11 -3.79
C GLU A 318 -3.86 7.93 -4.26
N GLU A 319 -2.59 7.87 -3.88
CA GLU A 319 -1.68 6.77 -4.22
C GLU A 319 -2.10 5.47 -3.49
N THR A 320 -2.47 5.53 -2.21
CA THR A 320 -3.05 4.36 -1.52
C THR A 320 -4.37 3.90 -2.13
N ILE A 321 -5.23 4.81 -2.59
CA ILE A 321 -6.50 4.48 -3.26
C ILE A 321 -6.25 3.82 -4.62
N LYS A 322 -5.23 4.26 -5.37
CA LYS A 322 -4.81 3.61 -6.63
C LYS A 322 -4.32 2.18 -6.37
N ASN A 323 -3.51 1.96 -5.33
CA ASN A 323 -3.02 0.63 -4.96
C ASN A 323 -4.16 -0.30 -4.51
N LEU A 324 -5.01 0.14 -3.57
CA LEU A 324 -6.18 -0.63 -3.12
C LEU A 324 -7.16 -0.97 -4.25
N LYS A 325 -7.24 -0.14 -5.30
CA LYS A 325 -8.03 -0.43 -6.49
C LYS A 325 -7.39 -1.54 -7.34
N ILE A 326 -6.08 -1.52 -7.51
CA ILE A 326 -5.33 -2.60 -8.19
C ILE A 326 -5.51 -3.92 -7.43
N ASP A 327 -5.35 -3.89 -6.10
CA ASP A 327 -5.54 -5.06 -5.23
C ASP A 327 -6.99 -5.60 -5.32
N SER A 328 -7.99 -4.71 -5.41
CA SER A 328 -9.39 -5.10 -5.64
C SER A 328 -9.66 -5.63 -7.06
N GLU A 329 -8.81 -5.35 -8.04
CA GLU A 329 -8.94 -5.87 -9.40
C GLU A 329 -8.26 -7.24 -9.51
N THR A 330 -7.08 -7.44 -8.91
CA THR A 330 -6.43 -8.77 -8.84
C THR A 330 -7.23 -9.77 -8.01
N LEU A 331 -7.80 -9.38 -6.86
CA LEU A 331 -8.67 -10.25 -6.06
C LEU A 331 -9.94 -10.69 -6.83
N ARG A 332 -10.44 -9.86 -7.76
CA ARG A 332 -11.56 -10.27 -8.63
C ARG A 332 -11.12 -11.29 -9.67
N GLU A 333 -9.94 -11.10 -10.27
CA GLU A 333 -9.37 -12.09 -11.21
C GLU A 333 -9.17 -13.44 -10.51
N GLU A 334 -8.56 -13.45 -9.31
CA GLU A 334 -8.42 -14.65 -8.48
C GLU A 334 -9.76 -15.34 -8.22
N ILE A 335 -10.79 -14.60 -7.78
CA ILE A 335 -12.16 -15.14 -7.58
C ILE A 335 -12.72 -15.76 -8.87
N THR A 336 -12.52 -15.15 -10.05
CA THR A 336 -12.97 -15.76 -11.31
C THR A 336 -12.23 -17.04 -11.67
N THR A 337 -10.92 -17.13 -11.38
CA THR A 337 -10.16 -18.38 -11.58
C THR A 337 -10.59 -19.49 -10.62
N LEU A 338 -10.85 -19.17 -9.35
CA LEU A 338 -11.35 -20.11 -8.35
C LEU A 338 -12.75 -20.65 -8.73
N ASN A 339 -13.66 -19.78 -9.17
CA ASN A 339 -14.99 -20.19 -9.64
C ASN A 339 -14.90 -21.15 -10.83
N LYS A 340 -14.00 -20.91 -11.79
CA LYS A 340 -13.78 -21.82 -12.92
C LYS A 340 -13.22 -23.18 -12.48
N ILE A 341 -12.30 -23.20 -11.50
CA ILE A 341 -11.80 -24.44 -10.91
C ILE A 341 -12.93 -25.20 -10.19
N ILE A 342 -13.85 -24.49 -9.52
CA ILE A 342 -15.03 -25.09 -8.89
C ILE A 342 -15.96 -25.72 -9.95
N GLU A 343 -16.21 -25.07 -11.09
CA GLU A 343 -16.98 -25.67 -12.19
C GLU A 343 -16.33 -26.94 -12.76
N GLU A 344 -15.01 -26.93 -12.98
CA GLU A 344 -14.26 -28.13 -13.40
C GLU A 344 -14.30 -29.26 -12.35
N LYS A 345 -14.33 -28.94 -11.05
CA LYS A 345 -14.47 -29.93 -9.98
C LYS A 345 -15.89 -30.47 -9.87
N CYS A 346 -16.92 -29.63 -9.95
CA CYS A 346 -18.32 -30.04 -9.93
C CYS A 346 -18.66 -30.96 -11.12
N THR A 347 -18.24 -30.59 -12.33
CA THR A 347 -18.42 -31.44 -13.51
C THR A 347 -17.67 -32.77 -13.40
N LYS A 348 -16.49 -32.79 -12.74
CA LYS A 348 -15.76 -34.04 -12.45
C LYS A 348 -16.46 -34.91 -11.42
N ILE A 349 -17.10 -34.32 -10.40
CA ILE A 349 -17.89 -35.06 -9.40
C ILE A 349 -19.10 -35.74 -10.07
N SER A 350 -19.87 -35.01 -10.89
CA SER A 350 -21.04 -35.60 -11.57
C SER A 350 -20.69 -36.69 -12.60
N GLN A 351 -19.46 -36.69 -13.15
CA GLN A 351 -18.95 -37.84 -13.92
C GLN A 351 -18.76 -39.07 -13.03
N LEU A 352 -18.08 -38.90 -11.90
CA LEU A 352 -17.80 -39.99 -10.95
C LEU A 352 -19.09 -40.54 -10.31
N GLU A 353 -20.09 -39.70 -10.05
CA GLU A 353 -21.42 -40.13 -9.59
C GLU A 353 -22.15 -40.99 -10.64
N GLY A 354 -22.03 -40.62 -11.92
CA GLY A 354 -22.53 -41.41 -13.05
C GLY A 354 -21.84 -42.77 -13.19
N ASP A 355 -20.50 -42.79 -13.07
CA ASP A 355 -19.71 -44.03 -13.10
C ASP A 355 -20.04 -44.94 -11.91
N LEU A 356 -20.21 -44.38 -10.70
CA LEU A 356 -20.59 -45.14 -9.50
C LEU A 356 -21.96 -45.81 -9.67
N CYS A 357 -22.94 -45.09 -10.24
CA CYS A 357 -24.24 -45.67 -10.62
C CYS A 357 -24.09 -46.81 -11.63
N ASN A 358 -23.19 -46.70 -12.61
CA ASN A 358 -22.89 -47.80 -13.55
C ASN A 358 -22.29 -49.02 -12.83
N TYR A 359 -21.36 -48.81 -11.89
CA TYR A 359 -20.78 -49.90 -11.08
C TYR A 359 -21.82 -50.59 -10.18
N GLU A 360 -22.72 -49.85 -9.55
CA GLU A 360 -23.82 -50.44 -8.75
C GLU A 360 -24.76 -51.28 -9.62
N ASN A 361 -25.09 -50.81 -10.83
CA ASN A 361 -25.89 -51.58 -11.80
C ASN A 361 -25.19 -52.85 -12.30
N VAL A 362 -23.86 -52.84 -12.47
CA VAL A 362 -23.07 -54.03 -12.81
C VAL A 362 -22.97 -54.99 -11.63
N SER A 363 -22.76 -54.49 -10.41
CA SER A 363 -22.74 -55.28 -9.17
C SER A 363 -24.08 -55.97 -8.91
N ALA A 364 -25.20 -55.27 -9.08
CA ALA A 364 -26.54 -55.85 -8.96
C ALA A 364 -26.77 -57.02 -9.93
N LYS A 365 -26.35 -56.86 -11.21
CA LYS A 365 -26.41 -57.94 -12.21
C LYS A 365 -25.51 -59.12 -11.83
N SER A 366 -24.27 -58.86 -11.41
CA SER A 366 -23.32 -59.89 -10.98
C SER A 366 -23.86 -60.72 -9.80
N ASN A 367 -24.44 -60.07 -8.79
CA ASN A 367 -25.06 -60.76 -7.65
C ASN A 367 -26.24 -61.66 -8.06
N ILE A 368 -27.05 -61.25 -9.05
CA ILE A 368 -28.12 -62.11 -9.60
C ILE A 368 -27.52 -63.35 -10.30
N THR A 369 -26.46 -63.19 -11.09
CA THR A 369 -25.76 -64.31 -11.75
C THR A 369 -25.12 -65.26 -10.74
N ILE A 370 -24.46 -64.74 -9.70
CA ILE A 370 -23.86 -65.54 -8.62
C ILE A 370 -24.93 -66.35 -7.88
N ASN A 371 -26.08 -65.74 -7.57
CA ASN A 371 -27.19 -66.43 -6.92
C ASN A 371 -27.77 -67.57 -7.78
N ALA A 372 -27.87 -67.39 -9.11
CA ALA A 372 -28.27 -68.45 -10.03
C ALA A 372 -27.28 -69.63 -10.01
N LEU A 373 -25.99 -69.35 -10.18
CA LEU A 373 -24.93 -70.38 -10.14
C LEU A 373 -24.86 -71.12 -8.79
N GLN A 374 -25.19 -70.46 -7.67
CA GLN A 374 -25.31 -71.11 -6.36
C GLN A 374 -26.53 -72.04 -6.23
N ILE A 375 -27.59 -71.85 -7.02
CA ILE A 375 -28.74 -72.76 -7.08
C ILE A 375 -28.37 -73.97 -7.94
N ASP A 376 -27.80 -73.76 -9.13
CA ASP A 376 -27.37 -74.82 -10.04
C ASP A 376 -26.36 -75.77 -9.37
N ASN A 377 -25.39 -75.22 -8.62
CA ASN A 377 -24.39 -76.01 -7.89
C ASN A 377 -25.04 -76.88 -6.78
N LYS A 378 -26.09 -76.40 -6.11
CA LYS A 378 -26.86 -77.21 -5.14
C LYS A 378 -27.63 -78.34 -5.80
N GLU A 379 -28.21 -78.11 -6.98
CA GLU A 379 -28.84 -79.19 -7.75
C GLU A 379 -27.83 -80.26 -8.19
N LEU A 380 -26.65 -79.84 -8.65
CA LEU A 380 -25.57 -80.76 -9.03
C LEU A 380 -25.09 -81.58 -7.83
N GLN A 381 -24.93 -80.97 -6.65
CA GLN A 381 -24.59 -81.68 -5.40
C GLN A 381 -25.67 -82.71 -5.01
N ALA A 382 -26.95 -82.37 -5.15
CA ALA A 382 -28.05 -83.32 -4.92
C ALA A 382 -28.00 -84.52 -5.88
N LYS A 383 -27.77 -84.27 -7.18
CA LYS A 383 -27.61 -85.32 -8.21
C LYS A 383 -26.39 -86.22 -7.95
N VAL A 384 -25.29 -85.67 -7.43
CA VAL A 384 -24.12 -86.47 -7.01
C VAL A 384 -24.45 -87.40 -5.84
N LEU A 385 -25.15 -86.91 -4.80
CA LEU A 385 -25.58 -87.72 -3.66
C LEU A 385 -26.55 -88.84 -4.06
N GLU A 386 -27.45 -88.58 -5.02
CA GLU A 386 -28.34 -89.61 -5.59
C GLU A 386 -27.54 -90.69 -6.34
N LEU A 387 -26.57 -90.30 -7.17
CA LEU A 387 -25.70 -91.22 -7.89
C LEU A 387 -24.83 -92.05 -6.93
N GLU A 388 -24.27 -91.46 -5.87
CA GLU A 388 -23.56 -92.20 -4.82
C GLU A 388 -24.47 -93.23 -4.13
N SER A 389 -25.71 -92.84 -3.80
CA SER A 389 -26.69 -93.75 -3.20
C SER A 389 -26.99 -94.94 -4.10
N ASN A 390 -27.14 -94.71 -5.41
CA ASN A 390 -27.38 -95.76 -6.39
C ASN A 390 -26.15 -96.66 -6.62
N ILE A 391 -24.94 -96.12 -6.61
CA ILE A 391 -23.69 -96.92 -6.65
C ILE A 391 -23.61 -97.86 -5.44
N ARG A 392 -23.93 -97.36 -4.22
CA ARG A 392 -23.91 -98.19 -3.01
C ARG A 392 -24.89 -99.37 -3.07
N LYS A 393 -26.09 -99.20 -3.65
CA LYS A 393 -27.06 -100.29 -3.85
C LYS A 393 -26.49 -101.40 -4.75
N VAL A 394 -25.99 -101.03 -5.92
CA VAL A 394 -25.37 -101.98 -6.88
C VAL A 394 -24.14 -102.68 -6.27
N GLN A 395 -23.43 -102.00 -5.36
CA GLN A 395 -22.29 -102.59 -4.65
C GLN A 395 -22.75 -103.64 -3.61
N CYS A 396 -23.81 -103.39 -2.85
CA CYS A 396 -24.43 -104.41 -1.98
C CYS A 396 -24.94 -105.63 -2.79
N GLU A 397 -25.64 -105.39 -3.90
CA GLU A 397 -26.12 -106.46 -4.80
C GLU A 397 -24.98 -107.34 -5.31
N LYS A 398 -23.82 -106.74 -5.63
CA LYS A 398 -22.60 -107.48 -6.01
C LYS A 398 -22.05 -108.34 -4.87
N GLU A 399 -22.00 -107.80 -3.65
CA GLU A 399 -21.49 -108.51 -2.47
C GLU A 399 -22.39 -109.70 -2.08
N GLU A 400 -23.72 -109.57 -2.20
CA GLU A 400 -24.67 -110.68 -2.03
C GLU A 400 -24.46 -111.79 -3.08
N ILE A 401 -24.24 -111.42 -4.34
CA ILE A 401 -23.98 -112.39 -5.43
C ILE A 401 -22.64 -113.10 -5.22
N GLU A 402 -21.58 -112.41 -4.80
CA GLU A 402 -20.28 -113.03 -4.49
C GLU A 402 -20.38 -113.99 -3.28
N PHE A 403 -21.16 -113.66 -2.26
CA PHE A 403 -21.44 -114.55 -1.14
C PHE A 403 -22.23 -115.81 -1.57
N PHE A 404 -23.23 -115.65 -2.44
CA PHE A 404 -23.99 -116.78 -2.99
C PHE A 404 -23.10 -117.69 -3.85
N LEU A 405 -22.25 -117.13 -4.72
CA LEU A 405 -21.28 -117.91 -5.51
C LEU A 405 -20.28 -118.65 -4.61
N LYS A 406 -19.79 -118.03 -3.54
CA LYS A 406 -18.86 -118.66 -2.60
C LYS A 406 -19.49 -119.87 -1.90
N THR A 407 -20.68 -119.70 -1.31
CA THR A 407 -21.40 -120.79 -0.64
C THR A 407 -21.86 -121.89 -1.61
N SER A 408 -22.13 -121.56 -2.87
CA SER A 408 -22.38 -122.57 -3.92
C SER A 408 -21.11 -123.36 -4.28
N ASN A 409 -19.95 -122.71 -4.41
CA ASN A 409 -18.69 -123.39 -4.67
C ASN A 409 -18.28 -124.31 -3.50
N GLU A 410 -18.51 -123.90 -2.25
CA GLU A 410 -18.29 -124.72 -1.06
C GLU A 410 -19.17 -125.98 -1.05
N LYS A 411 -20.45 -125.86 -1.46
CA LYS A 411 -21.36 -127.01 -1.63
C LYS A 411 -20.90 -127.94 -2.75
N ILE A 412 -20.54 -127.41 -3.93
CA ILE A 412 -19.98 -128.20 -5.04
C ILE A 412 -18.73 -128.96 -4.59
N LYS A 413 -17.86 -128.33 -3.79
CA LYS A 413 -16.68 -129.00 -3.24
C LYS A 413 -17.06 -130.17 -2.33
N SER A 414 -17.94 -129.97 -1.35
CA SER A 414 -18.40 -131.06 -0.46
C SER A 414 -19.07 -132.22 -1.22
N ILE A 415 -19.77 -131.95 -2.33
CA ILE A 415 -20.34 -132.98 -3.21
C ILE A 415 -19.24 -133.73 -3.97
N THR A 416 -18.19 -133.03 -4.41
CA THR A 416 -17.01 -133.63 -5.07
C THR A 416 -16.28 -134.54 -4.10
N ASP A 417 -15.99 -134.05 -2.89
CA ASP A 417 -15.33 -134.80 -1.82
C ASP A 417 -16.18 -136.05 -1.43
N SER A 418 -17.51 -135.96 -1.48
CA SER A 418 -18.43 -137.08 -1.21
C SER A 418 -18.45 -138.17 -2.31
N ILE A 419 -18.07 -137.82 -3.54
CA ILE A 419 -18.03 -138.76 -4.68
C ILE A 419 -16.77 -139.64 -4.63
N GLU A 420 -15.67 -139.16 -4.02
CA GLU A 420 -14.44 -139.95 -3.87
C GLU A 420 -14.54 -141.05 -2.79
N THR A 421 -15.52 -140.97 -1.86
CA THR A 421 -15.57 -141.86 -0.69
C THR A 421 -16.93 -142.54 -0.44
N SER A 422 -17.64 -143.02 -1.46
CA SER A 422 -18.61 -144.13 -1.29
C SER A 422 -18.94 -144.88 -2.57
N SER A 423 -19.08 -146.21 -2.49
CA SER A 423 -19.53 -147.08 -3.57
C SER A 423 -21.06 -147.20 -3.58
N VAL A 424 -21.74 -146.64 -4.59
CA VAL A 424 -23.19 -146.82 -4.80
C VAL A 424 -23.50 -147.09 -6.27
N GLU A 425 -24.30 -148.12 -6.52
CA GLU A 425 -24.73 -148.55 -7.85
C GLU A 425 -25.84 -147.63 -8.40
N ASN A 426 -25.48 -146.53 -9.07
CA ASN A 426 -26.39 -145.82 -10.00
C ASN A 426 -25.64 -144.82 -10.90
N PHE A 427 -24.84 -145.36 -11.84
CA PHE A 427 -24.05 -144.54 -12.76
C PHE A 427 -24.90 -143.57 -13.58
N ASP A 428 -26.07 -143.97 -14.10
CA ASP A 428 -26.91 -143.09 -14.92
C ASP A 428 -27.48 -141.88 -14.17
N THR A 429 -27.86 -142.04 -12.89
CA THR A 429 -28.32 -140.91 -12.06
C THR A 429 -27.20 -139.90 -11.84
N ILE A 430 -25.96 -140.39 -11.61
CA ILE A 430 -24.76 -139.55 -11.51
C ILE A 430 -24.43 -138.91 -12.86
N LEU A 431 -24.59 -139.62 -13.98
CA LEU A 431 -24.33 -139.11 -15.34
C LEU A 431 -25.34 -138.03 -15.77
N ILE A 432 -26.61 -138.16 -15.36
CA ILE A 432 -27.63 -137.12 -15.53
C ILE A 432 -27.27 -135.92 -14.66
N ARG A 433 -26.98 -136.12 -13.36
CA ARG A 433 -26.61 -135.01 -12.46
C ARG A 433 -25.31 -134.31 -12.88
N LEU A 434 -24.34 -135.01 -13.46
CA LEU A 434 -23.14 -134.42 -14.06
C LEU A 434 -23.43 -133.65 -15.35
N LYS A 435 -24.40 -134.06 -16.17
CA LYS A 435 -24.86 -133.29 -17.33
C LYS A 435 -25.57 -132.00 -16.89
N GLU A 436 -26.43 -132.09 -15.88
CA GLU A 436 -27.10 -130.93 -15.24
C GLU A 436 -26.08 -129.97 -14.62
N LEU A 437 -25.15 -130.45 -13.78
CA LEU A 437 -24.08 -129.63 -13.21
C LEU A 437 -23.17 -129.01 -14.29
N LYS A 438 -22.99 -129.69 -15.43
CA LYS A 438 -22.23 -129.15 -16.58
C LYS A 438 -23.01 -128.05 -17.31
N THR A 439 -24.34 -128.17 -17.49
CA THR A 439 -25.15 -127.09 -18.07
C THR A 439 -25.31 -125.92 -17.10
N GLU A 440 -25.52 -126.18 -15.80
CA GLU A 440 -25.50 -125.17 -14.74
C GLU A 440 -24.14 -124.44 -14.67
N SER A 441 -23.02 -125.16 -14.80
CA SER A 441 -21.67 -124.56 -14.86
C SER A 441 -21.48 -123.69 -16.11
N LEU A 442 -21.98 -124.12 -17.28
CA LEU A 442 -21.93 -123.34 -18.51
C LEU A 442 -22.80 -122.08 -18.44
N ILE A 443 -24.02 -122.20 -17.92
CA ILE A 443 -24.93 -121.06 -17.67
C ILE A 443 -24.32 -120.10 -16.65
N SER A 444 -23.70 -120.61 -15.59
CA SER A 444 -23.03 -119.79 -14.57
C SER A 444 -21.82 -119.06 -15.15
N LYS A 445 -21.02 -119.71 -16.01
CA LYS A 445 -19.91 -119.06 -16.73
C LYS A 445 -20.40 -117.99 -17.70
N GLY A 446 -21.51 -118.21 -18.40
CA GLY A 446 -22.15 -117.20 -19.25
C GLY A 446 -22.57 -115.96 -18.46
N LYS A 447 -23.29 -116.17 -17.35
CA LYS A 447 -23.65 -115.09 -16.41
C LYS A 447 -22.43 -114.36 -15.84
N PHE A 448 -21.38 -115.11 -15.48
CA PHE A 448 -20.14 -114.52 -14.97
C PHE A 448 -19.46 -113.66 -16.05
N SER A 449 -19.46 -114.09 -17.32
CA SER A 449 -18.95 -113.33 -18.46
C SER A 449 -19.70 -111.99 -18.63
N GLU A 450 -21.03 -112.02 -18.67
CA GLU A 450 -21.84 -110.79 -18.73
C GLU A 450 -21.57 -109.84 -17.55
N ILE A 451 -21.40 -110.39 -16.34
CA ILE A 451 -21.10 -109.59 -15.15
C ILE A 451 -19.70 -108.98 -15.23
N THR A 452 -18.70 -109.70 -15.75
CA THR A 452 -17.37 -109.11 -16.00
C THR A 452 -17.39 -108.05 -17.09
N GLU A 453 -18.13 -108.22 -18.19
CA GLU A 453 -18.28 -107.17 -19.20
C GLU A 453 -18.95 -105.91 -18.60
N LYS A 454 -20.09 -106.08 -17.91
CA LYS A 454 -20.78 -104.98 -17.20
C LYS A 454 -19.87 -104.31 -16.17
N TYR A 455 -19.07 -105.08 -15.42
CA TYR A 455 -18.09 -104.54 -14.48
C TYR A 455 -17.00 -103.72 -15.17
N THR A 456 -16.40 -104.22 -16.26
CA THR A 456 -15.38 -103.47 -17.01
C THR A 456 -15.93 -102.20 -17.65
N PHE A 457 -17.18 -102.21 -18.14
CA PHE A 457 -17.87 -101.02 -18.65
C PHE A 457 -18.10 -99.98 -17.53
N VAL A 458 -18.62 -100.39 -16.38
CA VAL A 458 -18.78 -99.50 -15.21
C VAL A 458 -17.42 -99.00 -14.69
N GLN A 459 -16.35 -99.76 -14.85
CA GLN A 459 -15.00 -99.37 -14.47
C GLN A 459 -14.40 -98.32 -15.43
N THR A 460 -14.59 -98.45 -16.74
CA THR A 460 -14.15 -97.42 -17.70
C THR A 460 -15.00 -96.15 -17.59
N GLU A 461 -16.31 -96.27 -17.40
CA GLU A 461 -17.21 -95.14 -17.15
C GLU A 461 -16.84 -94.38 -15.86
N ASN A 462 -16.51 -95.10 -14.78
CA ASN A 462 -16.01 -94.48 -13.55
C ASN A 462 -14.65 -93.80 -13.73
N ASN A 463 -13.76 -94.32 -14.58
CA ASN A 463 -12.48 -93.68 -14.84
C ASN A 463 -12.65 -92.38 -15.64
N LEU A 464 -13.56 -92.34 -16.63
CA LEU A 464 -13.94 -91.11 -17.34
C LEU A 464 -14.58 -90.09 -16.39
N LYS A 465 -15.51 -90.51 -15.53
CA LYS A 465 -16.12 -89.65 -14.50
C LYS A 465 -15.10 -89.10 -13.50
N LYS A 466 -14.08 -89.90 -13.11
CA LYS A 466 -12.98 -89.42 -12.27
C LYS A 466 -12.13 -88.37 -12.97
N GLN A 467 -11.90 -88.50 -14.28
CA GLN A 467 -11.14 -87.52 -15.05
C GLN A 467 -11.89 -86.18 -15.14
N THR A 468 -13.17 -86.18 -15.49
CA THR A 468 -13.96 -84.92 -15.56
C THR A 468 -14.14 -84.26 -14.19
N ILE A 469 -14.24 -85.04 -13.10
CA ILE A 469 -14.20 -84.50 -11.72
C ILE A 469 -12.84 -83.86 -11.39
N LEU A 470 -11.75 -84.30 -12.01
CA LEU A 470 -10.41 -83.76 -11.79
C LEU A 470 -10.24 -82.44 -12.57
N GLU A 471 -10.68 -82.41 -13.83
CA GLU A 471 -10.74 -81.20 -14.68
C GLU A 471 -11.61 -80.11 -14.02
N LEU A 472 -12.84 -80.44 -13.59
CA LEU A 472 -13.72 -79.52 -12.85
C LEU A 472 -13.12 -79.02 -11.53
N LYS A 473 -12.27 -79.81 -10.86
CA LYS A 473 -11.55 -79.36 -9.65
C LYS A 473 -10.46 -78.35 -9.93
N GLU A 474 -9.85 -78.37 -11.11
CA GLU A 474 -8.87 -77.34 -11.50
C GLU A 474 -9.58 -76.07 -11.97
N GLU A 475 -10.72 -76.20 -12.65
CA GLU A 475 -11.58 -75.06 -13.00
C GLU A 475 -12.15 -74.35 -11.75
N ILE A 476 -12.64 -75.11 -10.77
CA ILE A 476 -13.08 -74.55 -9.47
C ILE A 476 -11.94 -73.81 -8.77
N ARG A 477 -10.73 -74.37 -8.70
CA ARG A 477 -9.55 -73.67 -8.11
C ARG A 477 -9.20 -72.38 -8.84
N SER A 478 -9.35 -72.35 -10.16
CA SER A 478 -9.14 -71.15 -10.98
C SER A 478 -10.16 -70.05 -10.61
N LEU A 479 -11.43 -70.43 -10.48
CA LEU A 479 -12.51 -69.53 -10.04
C LEU A 479 -12.34 -69.07 -8.59
N GLU A 480 -11.95 -69.95 -7.67
CA GLU A 480 -11.62 -69.59 -6.28
C GLU A 480 -10.50 -68.55 -6.20
N LYS A 481 -9.46 -68.69 -7.04
CA LYS A 481 -8.36 -67.70 -7.14
C LYS A 481 -8.84 -66.36 -7.70
N GLN A 482 -9.68 -66.36 -8.74
CA GLN A 482 -10.27 -65.12 -9.27
C GLN A 482 -11.19 -64.44 -8.25
N ILE A 483 -12.00 -65.19 -7.50
CA ILE A 483 -12.85 -64.67 -6.42
C ILE A 483 -11.99 -64.03 -5.31
N LEU A 484 -10.84 -64.62 -4.98
CA LEU A 484 -9.90 -64.04 -4.02
C LEU A 484 -9.27 -62.73 -4.54
N GLU A 485 -8.88 -62.68 -5.81
CA GLU A 485 -8.33 -61.47 -6.45
C GLU A 485 -9.37 -60.35 -6.51
N TYR A 486 -10.61 -60.64 -6.91
CA TYR A 486 -11.71 -59.66 -6.87
C TYR A 486 -12.03 -59.21 -5.43
N LYS A 487 -11.96 -60.11 -4.44
CA LYS A 487 -12.18 -59.75 -3.03
C LYS A 487 -11.13 -58.75 -2.54
N ILE A 488 -9.85 -58.96 -2.89
CA ILE A 488 -8.75 -58.03 -2.54
C ILE A 488 -8.98 -56.66 -3.20
N SER A 489 -9.35 -56.62 -4.49
CA SER A 489 -9.70 -55.37 -5.18
C SER A 489 -10.90 -54.65 -4.54
N ILE A 490 -11.94 -55.38 -4.10
CA ILE A 490 -13.09 -54.80 -3.40
C ILE A 490 -12.70 -54.25 -2.03
N GLU A 491 -11.78 -54.90 -1.30
CA GLU A 491 -11.27 -54.37 -0.02
C GLU A 491 -10.38 -53.14 -0.23
N GLN A 492 -9.56 -53.09 -1.28
CA GLN A 492 -8.79 -51.91 -1.68
C GLN A 492 -9.71 -50.72 -2.03
N HIS A 493 -10.68 -50.90 -2.93
CA HIS A 493 -11.63 -49.84 -3.31
C HIS A 493 -12.52 -49.36 -2.15
N LYS A 494 -12.75 -50.18 -1.12
CA LYS A 494 -13.36 -49.71 0.14
C LYS A 494 -12.43 -48.78 0.90
N THR A 495 -11.16 -49.14 1.10
CA THR A 495 -10.20 -48.26 1.78
C THR A 495 -9.97 -46.95 1.03
N GLU A 496 -9.95 -46.98 -0.31
CA GLU A 496 -9.89 -45.77 -1.15
C GLU A 496 -11.15 -44.90 -0.98
N LYS A 497 -12.34 -45.50 -0.96
CA LYS A 497 -13.60 -44.80 -0.70
C LYS A 497 -13.62 -44.15 0.68
N ASP A 498 -13.23 -44.88 1.73
CA ASP A 498 -13.31 -44.39 3.10
C ASP A 498 -12.28 -43.27 3.35
N ALA A 499 -11.12 -43.33 2.71
CA ALA A 499 -10.15 -42.23 2.64
C ALA A 499 -10.71 -41.01 1.87
N ALA A 500 -11.36 -41.21 0.73
CA ALA A 500 -11.98 -40.13 -0.05
C ALA A 500 -13.16 -39.46 0.68
N VAL A 501 -13.96 -40.21 1.44
CA VAL A 501 -15.01 -39.65 2.32
C VAL A 501 -14.38 -38.81 3.43
N SER A 502 -13.29 -39.30 4.04
CA SER A 502 -12.55 -38.57 5.08
C SER A 502 -11.96 -37.25 4.56
N SER A 503 -11.39 -37.24 3.34
CA SER A 503 -10.87 -36.01 2.73
C SER A 503 -11.98 -35.04 2.34
N LYS A 504 -13.13 -35.53 1.85
CA LYS A 504 -14.32 -34.72 1.59
C LYS A 504 -14.80 -34.01 2.86
N GLU A 505 -14.91 -34.72 3.98
CA GLU A 505 -15.33 -34.13 5.26
C GLU A 505 -14.40 -33.01 5.74
N ILE A 506 -13.10 -33.10 5.47
CA ILE A 506 -12.12 -32.05 5.80
C ILE A 506 -12.38 -30.82 4.93
N ILE A 507 -12.49 -31.01 3.61
CA ILE A 507 -12.75 -29.93 2.64
C ILE A 507 -14.11 -29.23 2.93
N GLU A 508 -15.15 -29.97 3.31
CA GLU A 508 -16.44 -29.38 3.70
C GLU A 508 -16.33 -28.51 4.97
N LYS A 509 -15.51 -28.92 5.96
CA LYS A 509 -15.22 -28.12 7.17
C LYS A 509 -14.40 -26.85 6.83
N GLU A 510 -13.43 -26.95 5.93
CA GLU A 510 -12.65 -25.80 5.44
C GLU A 510 -13.54 -24.81 4.65
N LEU A 511 -14.41 -25.30 3.77
CA LEU A 511 -15.39 -24.47 3.05
C LEU A 511 -16.33 -23.75 4.02
N GLU A 512 -16.77 -24.39 5.10
CA GLU A 512 -17.62 -23.76 6.11
C GLU A 512 -16.87 -22.63 6.85
N ILE A 513 -15.60 -22.85 7.21
CA ILE A 513 -14.73 -21.81 7.80
C ILE A 513 -14.51 -20.65 6.82
N LEU A 514 -14.34 -20.93 5.52
CA LEU A 514 -14.17 -19.91 4.49
C LEU A 514 -15.44 -19.08 4.27
N LYS A 515 -16.64 -19.70 4.28
CA LYS A 515 -17.93 -18.97 4.26
C LYS A 515 -18.06 -18.03 5.46
N GLN A 516 -17.75 -18.50 6.66
CA GLN A 516 -17.80 -17.67 7.88
C GLN A 516 -16.82 -16.50 7.83
N LYS A 517 -15.59 -16.73 7.33
CA LYS A 517 -14.62 -15.64 7.07
C LYS A 517 -15.17 -14.63 6.05
N ALA A 518 -15.75 -15.10 4.94
CA ALA A 518 -16.32 -14.24 3.90
C ALA A 518 -17.47 -13.36 4.42
N LEU A 519 -18.39 -13.93 5.21
CA LEU A 519 -19.47 -13.20 5.89
C LEU A 519 -18.90 -12.13 6.83
N ASN A 520 -17.96 -12.49 7.70
CA ASN A 520 -17.32 -11.53 8.62
C ASN A 520 -16.61 -10.39 7.87
N THR A 521 -15.94 -10.67 6.75
CA THR A 521 -15.35 -9.62 5.90
C THR A 521 -16.38 -8.74 5.20
N HIS A 522 -17.56 -9.29 4.87
CA HIS A 522 -18.66 -8.51 4.27
C HIS A 522 -19.30 -7.57 5.30
N ASP A 523 -19.51 -8.01 6.53
CA ASP A 523 -20.04 -7.16 7.61
C ASP A 523 -19.05 -6.04 7.98
N VAL A 524 -17.75 -6.35 8.04
CA VAL A 524 -16.70 -5.32 8.20
C VAL A 524 -16.74 -4.34 7.03
N TRP A 525 -16.82 -4.81 5.78
CA TRP A 525 -16.92 -3.95 4.60
C TRP A 525 -18.15 -3.03 4.68
N LEU A 526 -19.34 -3.55 4.98
CA LEU A 526 -20.57 -2.78 5.17
C LEU A 526 -20.43 -1.71 6.27
N SER A 527 -19.69 -1.98 7.34
CA SER A 527 -19.38 -0.98 8.38
C SER A 527 -18.45 0.12 7.87
N THR A 528 -17.45 -0.23 7.05
CA THR A 528 -16.52 0.76 6.46
C THR A 528 -17.20 1.63 5.40
N THR A 529 -18.09 1.07 4.59
CA THR A 529 -18.89 1.83 3.61
C THR A 529 -19.77 2.86 4.32
N LYS A 530 -20.51 2.47 5.37
CA LYS A 530 -21.30 3.42 6.19
C LYS A 530 -20.45 4.52 6.82
N ASN A 531 -19.25 4.20 7.30
CA ASN A 531 -18.33 5.21 7.81
C ASN A 531 -17.87 6.17 6.70
N LEU A 532 -17.64 5.68 5.48
CA LEU A 532 -17.31 6.50 4.32
C LEU A 532 -18.49 7.41 3.92
N ASP A 533 -19.72 6.89 3.88
CA ASP A 533 -20.95 7.66 3.61
C ASP A 533 -21.07 8.86 4.59
N THR A 534 -20.82 8.65 5.89
CA THR A 534 -20.84 9.74 6.88
C THR A 534 -19.71 10.76 6.70
N LYS A 535 -18.59 10.36 6.07
CA LYS A 535 -17.47 11.26 5.76
C LYS A 535 -17.74 12.07 4.50
N GLU A 536 -18.38 11.49 3.49
CA GLU A 536 -18.86 12.25 2.33
C GLU A 536 -19.91 13.29 2.73
N GLN A 537 -20.84 12.94 3.63
CA GLN A 537 -21.79 13.91 4.19
C GLN A 537 -21.10 15.07 4.93
N GLN A 538 -20.06 14.79 5.72
CA GLN A 538 -19.27 15.84 6.38
C GLN A 538 -18.49 16.70 5.38
N ILE A 539 -17.97 16.14 4.28
CA ILE A 539 -17.31 16.91 3.21
C ILE A 539 -18.32 17.84 2.52
N ILE A 540 -19.53 17.36 2.21
CA ILE A 540 -20.60 18.18 1.62
C ILE A 540 -20.99 19.33 2.56
N GLU A 541 -21.09 19.08 3.87
CA GLU A 541 -21.33 20.12 4.87
C GLU A 541 -20.21 21.17 4.87
N PHE A 542 -18.93 20.76 4.87
CA PHE A 542 -17.82 21.70 4.77
C PHE A 542 -17.81 22.48 3.46
N GLU A 543 -18.11 21.86 2.31
CA GLU A 543 -18.24 22.57 1.03
C GLU A 543 -19.32 23.65 1.06
N THR A 544 -20.49 23.36 1.63
CA THR A 544 -21.55 24.39 1.76
C THR A 544 -21.14 25.53 2.68
N ASN A 545 -20.42 25.24 3.78
CA ASN A 545 -19.87 26.26 4.65
C ASN A 545 -18.79 27.12 3.96
N VAL A 546 -17.92 26.54 3.14
CA VAL A 546 -16.96 27.29 2.32
C VAL A 546 -17.68 28.20 1.32
N LYS A 547 -18.66 27.69 0.58
CA LYS A 547 -19.47 28.49 -0.39
C LYS A 547 -20.22 29.64 0.30
N ASN A 548 -20.67 29.45 1.54
CA ASN A 548 -21.29 30.50 2.36
C ASN A 548 -20.26 31.55 2.83
N LEU A 549 -19.02 31.16 3.14
CA LEU A 549 -17.96 32.11 3.50
C LEU A 549 -17.47 32.90 2.27
N GLU A 550 -17.37 32.26 1.10
CA GLU A 550 -17.03 32.91 -0.17
C GLU A 550 -18.09 33.96 -0.58
N SER A 551 -19.38 33.65 -0.43
CA SER A 551 -20.45 34.60 -0.75
C SER A 551 -20.49 35.79 0.23
N ASN A 552 -20.26 35.55 1.53
CA ASN A 552 -20.11 36.62 2.53
C ASN A 552 -18.88 37.52 2.26
N LEU A 553 -17.74 36.93 1.90
CA LEU A 553 -16.52 37.68 1.56
C LEU A 553 -16.73 38.51 0.28
N SER A 554 -17.37 37.92 -0.74
CA SER A 554 -17.78 38.63 -1.96
C SER A 554 -18.67 39.84 -1.65
N HIS A 555 -19.70 39.66 -0.81
CA HIS A 555 -20.57 40.75 -0.36
C HIS A 555 -19.80 41.87 0.35
N GLN A 556 -18.89 41.54 1.26
CA GLN A 556 -18.05 42.54 1.96
C GLN A 556 -17.10 43.26 0.99
N THR A 557 -16.54 42.58 -0.01
CA THR A 557 -15.72 43.25 -1.04
C THR A 557 -16.54 44.18 -1.93
N ALA A 558 -17.81 43.85 -2.22
CA ALA A 558 -18.71 44.72 -2.96
C ALA A 558 -19.09 45.97 -2.16
N GLU A 559 -19.40 45.84 -0.86
CA GLU A 559 -19.64 46.98 0.04
C GLU A 559 -18.41 47.89 0.16
N PHE A 560 -17.22 47.30 0.32
CA PHE A 560 -15.98 48.06 0.35
C PHE A 560 -15.69 48.79 -0.98
N GLN A 561 -16.04 48.19 -2.12
CA GLN A 561 -15.89 48.82 -3.43
C GLN A 561 -16.88 49.97 -3.63
N LEU A 562 -18.14 49.84 -3.16
CA LEU A 562 -19.12 50.93 -3.15
C LEU A 562 -18.66 52.10 -2.28
N PHE A 563 -18.04 51.83 -1.12
CA PHE A 563 -17.42 52.87 -0.29
C PHE A 563 -16.24 53.57 -1.01
N LEU A 564 -15.42 52.84 -1.77
CA LEU A 564 -14.38 53.46 -2.62
C LEU A 564 -14.98 54.31 -3.76
N ASP A 565 -16.10 53.89 -4.36
CA ASP A 565 -16.84 54.67 -5.34
C ASP A 565 -17.39 55.98 -4.76
N GLU A 566 -17.93 55.96 -3.53
CA GLU A 566 -18.38 57.17 -2.83
C GLU A 566 -17.23 58.13 -2.52
N VAL A 567 -16.12 57.62 -1.98
CA VAL A 567 -14.93 58.43 -1.69
C VAL A 567 -14.29 58.99 -2.97
N ALA A 568 -14.27 58.24 -4.07
CA ALA A 568 -13.78 58.71 -5.36
C ALA A 568 -14.68 59.81 -5.97
N LYS A 569 -16.01 59.70 -5.82
CA LYS A 569 -16.96 60.78 -6.22
C LYS A 569 -16.71 62.05 -5.41
N LEU A 570 -16.55 61.94 -4.09
CA LEU A 570 -16.28 63.09 -3.20
C LEU A 570 -14.91 63.77 -3.43
N LEU A 571 -13.98 63.09 -4.10
CA LEU A 571 -12.64 63.59 -4.45
C LEU A 571 -12.48 63.96 -5.94
N SER A 572 -13.56 63.85 -6.71
CA SER A 572 -13.61 64.21 -8.14
C SER A 572 -14.14 65.64 -8.30
N ASP A 573 -13.36 66.49 -8.95
CA ASP A 573 -13.75 67.86 -9.32
C ASP A 573 -14.13 67.90 -10.81
N ASP A 574 -14.81 68.96 -11.26
CA ASP A 574 -15.21 69.17 -12.68
C ASP A 574 -14.07 69.03 -13.70
N TYR A 575 -12.82 69.20 -13.26
CA TYR A 575 -11.60 69.13 -14.08
C TYR A 575 -10.79 67.84 -13.91
N PHE A 576 -11.08 67.00 -12.90
CA PHE A 576 -10.33 65.76 -12.67
C PHE A 576 -11.17 64.71 -11.92
N LYS A 577 -11.57 63.67 -12.65
CA LYS A 577 -12.26 62.49 -12.12
C LYS A 577 -11.23 61.49 -11.57
N VAL A 578 -11.47 61.00 -10.35
CA VAL A 578 -10.63 60.00 -9.66
C VAL A 578 -11.26 58.61 -9.84
N GLU A 579 -10.48 57.56 -10.12
CA GLU A 579 -11.02 56.20 -10.16
C GLU A 579 -11.19 55.62 -8.75
N ALA A 580 -12.12 54.67 -8.60
CA ALA A 580 -12.49 54.04 -7.32
C ALA A 580 -11.43 53.02 -6.83
N THR A 581 -10.15 53.41 -6.86
CA THR A 581 -9.03 52.61 -6.37
C THR A 581 -8.40 53.24 -5.14
N LYS A 582 -8.09 52.40 -4.14
CA LYS A 582 -7.44 52.81 -2.89
C LYS A 582 -6.08 53.50 -3.10
N HIS A 583 -5.45 53.29 -4.26
CA HIS A 583 -4.20 53.97 -4.62
C HIS A 583 -4.45 55.42 -5.05
N GLU A 584 -5.32 55.65 -6.04
CA GLU A 584 -5.56 56.98 -6.60
C GLU A 584 -6.25 57.94 -5.62
N ILE A 585 -7.22 57.43 -4.85
CA ILE A 585 -7.81 58.14 -3.72
C ILE A 585 -6.71 58.65 -2.77
N LYS A 586 -5.72 57.81 -2.45
CA LYS A 586 -4.60 58.17 -1.55
C LYS A 586 -3.61 59.14 -2.22
N GLU A 587 -3.37 59.02 -3.52
CA GLU A 587 -2.55 59.98 -4.30
C GLU A 587 -3.21 61.37 -4.36
N LYS A 588 -4.49 61.46 -4.70
CA LYS A 588 -5.26 62.73 -4.73
C LYS A 588 -5.26 63.38 -3.35
N ILE A 589 -5.47 62.61 -2.27
CA ILE A 589 -5.38 63.13 -0.89
C ILE A 589 -3.99 63.69 -0.56
N LYS A 590 -2.89 63.01 -0.96
CA LYS A 590 -1.53 63.56 -0.80
C LYS A 590 -1.35 64.88 -1.56
N LEU A 591 -1.83 64.97 -2.80
CA LEU A 591 -1.71 66.17 -3.62
C LEU A 591 -2.50 67.35 -3.03
N LEU A 592 -3.70 67.09 -2.50
CA LEU A 592 -4.48 68.08 -1.74
C LEU A 592 -3.74 68.53 -0.47
N MET A 593 -3.18 67.60 0.31
CA MET A 593 -2.35 67.90 1.49
C MET A 593 -1.12 68.76 1.14
N LEU A 594 -0.42 68.46 0.04
CA LEU A 594 0.71 69.26 -0.45
C LEU A 594 0.27 70.66 -0.89
N SER A 595 -0.86 70.78 -1.59
CA SER A 595 -1.42 72.09 -1.97
C SER A 595 -1.83 72.93 -0.75
N SER A 596 -2.35 72.27 0.31
CA SER A 596 -2.70 72.90 1.58
C SER A 596 -1.44 73.40 2.30
N LYS A 597 -0.37 72.60 2.36
CA LYS A 597 0.92 73.02 2.93
C LYS A 597 1.53 74.19 2.15
N HIS A 598 1.44 74.21 0.82
CA HIS A 598 1.86 75.35 0.00
C HIS A 598 1.03 76.62 0.29
N ARG A 599 -0.29 76.51 0.45
CA ARG A 599 -1.14 77.64 0.87
C ARG A 599 -0.74 78.15 2.26
N GLY A 600 -0.48 77.26 3.22
CA GLY A 600 -0.01 77.63 4.56
C GLY A 600 1.32 78.39 4.54
N VAL A 601 2.32 77.93 3.78
CA VAL A 601 3.59 78.66 3.59
C VAL A 601 3.36 80.02 2.91
N MET A 602 2.45 80.10 1.93
CA MET A 602 2.15 81.36 1.26
C MET A 602 1.41 82.34 2.19
N ILE A 603 0.56 81.85 3.09
CA ILE A 603 -0.07 82.66 4.15
C ILE A 603 1.00 83.19 5.11
N ALA A 604 1.89 82.34 5.62
CA ALA A 604 2.98 82.77 6.52
C ALA A 604 3.89 83.86 5.89
N THR A 605 4.23 83.74 4.60
CA THR A 605 5.02 84.77 3.88
C THR A 605 4.23 86.04 3.49
N LEU A 606 2.91 86.04 3.69
CA LEU A 606 2.05 87.24 3.61
C LEU A 606 1.84 87.87 4.99
N GLU A 607 1.76 87.06 6.05
CA GLU A 607 1.75 87.50 7.45
C GLU A 607 3.07 88.17 7.83
N GLU A 608 4.21 87.60 7.45
CA GLU A 608 5.55 88.21 7.60
C GLU A 608 5.65 89.57 6.89
N LYS A 609 5.10 89.68 5.67
CA LYS A 609 5.08 90.96 4.93
C LYS A 609 4.14 91.99 5.54
N LEU A 610 2.98 91.55 6.05
CA LEU A 610 2.07 92.41 6.79
C LEU A 610 2.72 92.91 8.09
N GLN A 611 3.45 92.05 8.80
CA GLN A 611 4.20 92.44 10.00
C GLN A 611 5.25 93.51 9.69
N ILE A 612 6.08 93.29 8.65
CA ILE A 612 7.09 94.28 8.21
C ILE A 612 6.43 95.60 7.80
N GLN A 613 5.25 95.56 7.15
CA GLN A 613 4.51 96.78 6.81
C GLN A 613 3.86 97.45 8.02
N SER A 614 3.39 96.71 9.04
CA SER A 614 2.91 97.31 10.29
C SER A 614 4.05 97.93 11.09
N GLU A 615 5.22 97.28 11.17
CA GLU A 615 6.41 97.84 11.85
C GLU A 615 6.87 99.14 11.17
N GLN A 616 6.85 99.20 9.83
CA GLN A 616 7.11 100.44 9.08
C GLN A 616 6.08 101.54 9.36
N LEU A 617 4.78 101.20 9.43
CA LEU A 617 3.72 102.15 9.75
C LEU A 617 3.76 102.61 11.21
N GLU A 618 4.19 101.76 12.16
CA GLU A 618 4.41 102.14 13.56
C GLU A 618 5.58 103.12 13.70
N ILE A 619 6.68 102.93 12.95
CA ILE A 619 7.79 103.89 12.89
C ILE A 619 7.32 105.25 12.36
N GLU A 620 6.57 105.30 11.25
CA GLU A 620 5.97 106.56 10.76
C GLU A 620 5.02 107.20 11.79
N LEU A 621 4.32 106.38 12.58
CA LEU A 621 3.38 106.85 13.61
C LEU A 621 4.12 107.40 14.84
N ASP A 622 5.32 106.90 15.17
CA ASP A 622 6.17 107.41 16.25
C ASP A 622 7.01 108.65 15.87
N GLU A 623 7.41 108.80 14.60
CA GLU A 623 7.84 110.11 14.10
C GLU A 623 6.73 111.16 14.26
N LYS A 624 5.48 110.75 14.06
CA LYS A 624 4.28 111.58 14.26
C LYS A 624 3.93 111.78 15.75
N SER A 625 4.25 110.81 16.62
CA SER A 625 3.99 110.87 18.06
C SER A 625 4.99 111.79 18.78
N SER A 626 6.27 111.72 18.40
CA SER A 626 7.34 112.61 18.90
C SER A 626 7.12 114.07 18.50
N LEU A 627 6.68 114.35 17.26
CA LEU A 627 6.23 115.69 16.85
C LEU A 627 5.07 116.22 17.72
N LYS A 628 4.16 115.35 18.17
CA LYS A 628 3.08 115.71 19.10
C LYS A 628 3.61 116.00 20.50
N GLN A 629 4.61 115.26 21.00
CA GLN A 629 5.27 115.55 22.27
C GLN A 629 6.00 116.91 22.25
N ILE A 630 6.73 117.24 21.18
CA ILE A 630 7.39 118.54 21.00
C ILE A 630 6.35 119.68 21.02
N ARG A 631 5.22 119.50 20.31
CA ARG A 631 4.13 120.47 20.36
C ARG A 631 3.56 120.63 21.78
N GLN A 632 3.37 119.53 22.50
CA GLN A 632 2.86 119.55 23.87
C GLN A 632 3.85 120.17 24.87
N SER A 633 5.17 119.98 24.70
CA SER A 633 6.17 120.63 25.55
C SER A 633 6.24 122.14 25.31
N THR A 634 6.13 122.61 24.06
CA THR A 634 6.01 124.06 23.78
C THR A 634 4.72 124.66 24.37
N GLN A 635 3.61 123.91 24.36
CA GLN A 635 2.35 124.36 24.95
C GLN A 635 2.40 124.37 26.49
N ASN A 636 3.08 123.40 27.11
CA ASN A 636 3.37 123.41 28.54
C ASN A 636 4.30 124.57 28.93
N PHE A 637 5.30 124.92 28.11
CA PHE A 637 6.19 126.06 28.40
C PHE A 637 5.45 127.41 28.36
N VAL A 638 4.45 127.57 27.49
CA VAL A 638 3.54 128.74 27.53
C VAL A 638 2.76 128.74 28.84
N ARG A 639 2.23 127.58 29.25
CA ARG A 639 1.47 127.44 30.50
C ARG A 639 2.34 127.70 31.74
N ASP A 640 3.59 127.26 31.76
CA ASP A 640 4.58 127.56 32.81
C ASP A 640 4.93 129.04 32.91
N LEU A 641 4.63 129.87 31.89
CA LEU A 641 4.74 131.33 31.95
C LEU A 641 3.45 131.96 32.49
N GLU A 642 2.29 131.44 32.09
CA GLU A 642 0.97 131.83 32.66
C GLU A 642 0.90 131.50 34.17
N ASP A 643 1.26 130.29 34.57
CA ASP A 643 1.30 129.84 35.96
C ASP A 643 2.38 130.57 36.79
N LYS A 644 3.44 131.11 36.16
CA LYS A 644 4.41 132.00 36.85
C LYS A 644 3.83 133.39 37.12
N ILE A 645 2.98 133.91 36.23
CA ILE A 645 2.25 135.17 36.48
C ILE A 645 1.28 134.94 37.64
N VAL A 646 0.47 133.89 37.59
CA VAL A 646 -0.49 133.54 38.66
C VAL A 646 0.20 133.26 40.00
N ASN A 647 1.37 132.60 40.02
CA ASN A 647 2.11 132.39 41.26
C ASN A 647 2.77 133.67 41.81
N LEU A 648 3.15 134.63 40.97
CA LEU A 648 3.60 135.95 41.45
C LEU A 648 2.45 136.75 42.06
N GLU A 649 1.23 136.62 41.52
CA GLU A 649 0.01 137.18 42.10
C GLU A 649 -0.36 136.50 43.44
N ASN A 650 -0.26 135.16 43.50
CA ASN A 650 -0.60 134.39 44.71
C ASN A 650 0.43 134.53 45.84
N LEU A 651 1.74 134.58 45.57
CA LEU A 651 2.77 134.81 46.61
C LEU A 651 2.60 136.17 47.31
N LEU A 652 2.04 137.15 46.61
CA LEU A 652 1.65 138.47 47.14
C LEU A 652 0.44 138.39 48.11
N SER A 653 -0.30 137.29 48.08
CA SER A 653 -1.40 136.97 49.01
C SER A 653 -0.97 136.07 50.18
N GLU A 654 -0.20 135.00 49.91
CA GLU A 654 0.11 133.96 50.91
C GLU A 654 1.10 134.41 51.99
N GLN A 655 1.96 135.41 51.73
CA GLN A 655 2.83 135.98 52.76
C GLN A 655 2.08 136.54 53.98
N LYS A 656 0.76 136.79 53.87
CA LYS A 656 -0.09 137.25 54.97
C LYS A 656 -0.58 136.13 55.90
N LEU A 657 -0.47 134.85 55.51
CA LEU A 657 -1.11 133.73 56.23
C LEU A 657 -0.13 132.81 56.99
N LEU A 658 1.12 132.70 56.54
CA LEU A 658 2.04 131.65 56.99
C LEU A 658 2.55 131.79 58.45
N ASN A 659 2.38 132.95 59.09
CA ASN A 659 2.97 133.24 60.40
C ASN A 659 2.26 132.58 61.61
N GLU A 660 1.03 132.09 61.47
CA GLU A 660 0.22 131.70 62.65
C GLU A 660 0.40 130.23 63.10
N THR A 661 0.62 129.29 62.18
CA THR A 661 0.50 127.83 62.45
C THR A 661 1.74 127.15 63.02
N LEU A 662 2.94 127.68 62.77
CA LEU A 662 4.24 127.04 63.10
C LEU A 662 4.56 126.90 64.61
N SER A 663 3.68 127.37 65.49
CA SER A 663 3.90 127.39 66.95
C SER A 663 3.49 126.10 67.69
N SER A 664 2.53 125.33 67.17
CA SER A 664 1.75 124.40 68.00
C SER A 664 2.29 122.97 68.16
N GLU A 665 3.01 122.43 67.17
CA GLU A 665 3.31 120.98 67.14
C GLU A 665 4.53 120.57 67.99
N ARG A 666 5.44 121.51 68.27
CA ARG A 666 6.75 121.24 68.88
C ARG A 666 6.72 120.72 70.33
N ALA A 667 5.55 120.73 70.97
CA ALA A 667 5.38 120.46 72.40
C ALA A 667 5.11 118.99 72.78
N LYS A 668 4.74 118.10 71.84
CA LYS A 668 4.20 116.77 72.19
C LYS A 668 5.24 115.64 72.27
N VAL A 669 6.44 115.81 71.71
CA VAL A 669 7.43 114.72 71.53
C VAL A 669 8.18 114.36 72.83
N LEU A 670 8.27 115.27 73.80
CA LEU A 670 9.15 115.14 74.98
C LEU A 670 8.59 114.30 76.16
N LYS A 671 7.54 113.48 75.96
CA LYS A 671 6.79 112.87 77.09
C LYS A 671 6.71 111.33 77.13
N CYS A 672 7.44 110.61 76.27
CA CYS A 672 7.42 109.14 76.22
C CYS A 672 8.78 108.45 76.45
N ILE A 673 9.84 109.20 76.80
CA ILE A 673 11.21 108.66 76.95
C ILE A 673 11.56 108.35 78.43
N GLU A 674 10.67 108.66 79.37
CA GLU A 674 10.92 108.60 80.82
C GLU A 674 10.46 107.30 81.51
N SER A 675 9.91 106.34 80.76
CA SER A 675 9.30 105.10 81.31
C SER A 675 10.10 103.82 81.06
N LEU A 676 11.21 103.89 80.30
CA LEU A 676 12.17 102.79 80.17
C LEU A 676 13.25 102.91 81.26
N SER A 677 13.41 101.89 82.11
CA SER A 677 14.72 101.31 82.50
C SER A 677 14.60 100.31 83.66
N ASN A 678 13.91 100.66 84.76
CA ASN A 678 14.33 100.19 86.08
C ASN A 678 13.29 99.39 86.90
N SER A 679 13.19 98.09 86.62
CA SER A 679 13.18 97.06 87.69
C SER A 679 13.38 95.66 87.10
N TYR A 680 14.59 95.11 87.31
CA TYR A 680 14.91 93.68 87.19
C TYR A 680 14.05 92.87 88.20
N GLU A 681 13.83 91.55 88.14
CA GLU A 681 14.61 90.46 87.54
C GLU A 681 13.74 89.17 87.43
N LEU A 682 14.08 88.22 86.52
CA LEU A 682 13.47 86.86 86.36
C LEU A 682 11.96 86.82 85.97
N PRO A 683 11.42 85.66 85.55
CA PRO A 683 11.88 84.74 84.50
C PRO A 683 10.77 84.51 83.43
N THR A 684 10.77 83.34 82.77
CA THR A 684 9.78 82.82 81.78
C THR A 684 9.68 83.52 80.41
N ASP A 685 10.27 82.83 79.43
CA ASP A 685 9.69 82.45 78.12
C ASP A 685 9.21 83.50 77.08
N ILE A 686 9.02 82.99 75.86
CA ILE A 686 8.35 83.63 74.70
C ILE A 686 9.19 84.77 74.08
N ILE A 687 9.95 84.47 73.01
CA ILE A 687 9.50 84.57 71.60
C ILE A 687 9.13 86.03 71.24
N THR A 688 9.85 86.75 70.37
CA THR A 688 10.72 86.29 69.26
C THR A 688 11.96 87.17 69.10
N ILE A 689 13.14 86.56 69.07
CA ILE A 689 14.32 87.14 68.40
C ILE A 689 14.24 86.75 66.92
N PRO A 690 14.14 87.70 65.97
CA PRO A 690 14.43 87.42 64.58
C PRO A 690 15.95 87.45 64.35
N THR A 691 16.50 86.40 63.71
CA THR A 691 17.93 86.25 63.32
C THR A 691 18.91 86.03 64.51
N LEU A 692 20.03 85.32 64.40
CA LEU A 692 20.70 84.70 63.23
C LEU A 692 21.56 83.47 63.66
N ASP A 693 21.62 82.44 62.81
CA ASP A 693 22.71 81.45 62.63
C ASP A 693 23.42 80.78 63.84
N LYS A 694 22.78 80.57 65.01
CA LYS A 694 23.46 79.97 66.19
C LYS A 694 22.85 78.74 66.88
N CYS A 695 21.77 78.16 66.38
CA CYS A 695 21.10 77.02 67.05
C CYS A 695 21.49 75.61 66.55
N LEU A 696 22.30 75.50 65.49
CA LEU A 696 22.54 74.21 64.78
C LEU A 696 23.79 73.43 65.22
N GLU A 697 24.65 73.98 66.08
CA GLU A 697 26.03 73.47 66.26
C GLU A 697 26.25 72.58 67.51
N ILE A 698 25.24 72.34 68.36
CA ILE A 698 25.46 71.92 69.76
C ILE A 698 25.15 70.45 70.10
N VAL A 699 24.31 69.72 69.35
CA VAL A 699 23.67 68.47 69.86
C VAL A 699 24.10 67.15 69.17
N LEU A 700 24.83 67.18 68.05
CA LEU A 700 25.34 65.95 67.39
C LEU A 700 26.66 65.45 68.01
N TYR A 701 26.66 64.89 69.25
CA TYR A 701 27.88 64.23 69.75
C TYR A 701 27.80 63.03 70.73
N LYS A 702 26.82 62.88 71.64
CA LYS A 702 26.93 61.91 72.77
C LYS A 702 25.61 61.23 73.18
N ILE A 703 25.55 59.94 73.59
CA ILE A 703 26.52 58.82 73.50
C ILE A 703 25.82 57.43 73.59
N GLU A 704 26.59 56.36 73.33
CA GLU A 704 26.36 54.88 73.34
C GLU A 704 25.47 54.22 74.46
N THR A 705 24.92 52.99 74.26
CA THR A 705 25.38 51.69 74.88
C THR A 705 24.47 50.40 74.82
N LYS A 706 24.96 49.31 74.18
CA LYS A 706 25.14 47.85 74.55
C LYS A 706 24.08 46.88 75.23
N LYS A 707 23.77 45.74 74.53
CA LYS A 707 23.89 44.24 74.89
C LYS A 707 22.79 43.33 75.56
N ARG A 708 23.04 41.97 75.58
CA ARG A 708 22.27 40.70 75.98
C ARG A 708 23.22 39.68 76.74
N PRO A 709 22.99 38.35 77.08
CA PRO A 709 21.91 37.29 76.86
C PRO A 709 21.59 36.38 78.12
N VAL A 710 21.16 35.07 78.04
CA VAL A 710 21.39 33.88 78.99
C VAL A 710 20.61 32.53 78.69
N GLU A 711 21.03 31.35 79.27
CA GLU A 711 20.69 29.90 78.95
C GLU A 711 20.77 28.84 80.16
N ILE A 712 20.45 27.52 79.95
CA ILE A 712 20.99 26.22 80.56
C ILE A 712 20.64 25.70 82.03
N ILE A 713 20.88 24.42 82.52
CA ILE A 713 20.40 23.01 82.19
C ILE A 713 20.90 21.82 83.15
N ASN A 714 20.19 20.64 83.26
CA ASN A 714 20.58 19.19 83.61
C ASN A 714 20.75 18.48 85.04
N ILE A 715 20.11 17.27 85.22
CA ILE A 715 20.56 15.84 85.60
C ILE A 715 21.07 15.28 87.01
N ASP A 716 20.55 14.05 87.42
CA ASP A 716 21.18 12.79 88.04
C ASP A 716 20.98 12.16 89.50
N LYS A 717 21.11 10.80 89.54
CA LYS A 717 21.72 9.84 90.56
C LYS A 717 20.98 8.99 91.65
N THR A 718 21.68 7.93 92.15
CA THR A 718 21.21 6.72 92.92
C THR A 718 22.13 6.25 94.09
N SER A 719 21.70 5.30 94.95
CA SER A 719 22.54 4.66 96.03
C SER A 719 21.95 3.36 96.67
N PHE A 720 22.82 2.56 97.31
CA PHE A 720 22.64 1.55 98.40
C PHE A 720 22.64 0.03 98.12
N GLU A 721 23.79 -0.62 98.36
CA GLU A 721 23.96 -2.07 98.56
C GLU A 721 24.84 -2.34 99.79
N ALA A 722 24.44 -3.26 100.69
CA ALA A 722 25.25 -3.75 101.82
C ALA A 722 24.59 -4.94 102.56
N LYS A 723 23.26 -4.92 102.69
CA LYS A 723 22.50 -5.82 103.59
C LYS A 723 22.24 -7.22 103.02
N ILE A 724 22.81 -7.53 101.85
CA ILE A 724 22.51 -8.71 101.03
C ILE A 724 23.31 -9.94 101.50
N ASN A 725 24.57 -9.75 101.88
CA ASN A 725 25.55 -10.84 101.98
C ASN A 725 25.23 -11.90 103.06
N SER A 726 24.53 -11.53 104.14
CA SER A 726 24.23 -12.46 105.24
C SER A 726 23.13 -13.48 104.93
N LEU A 727 22.25 -13.21 103.95
CA LEU A 727 21.23 -14.18 103.52
C LEU A 727 21.78 -15.18 102.49
N HIS A 728 22.94 -14.85 101.90
CA HIS A 728 23.50 -15.57 100.76
C HIS A 728 23.96 -17.00 101.10
N GLU A 729 24.46 -17.22 102.32
CA GLU A 729 25.07 -18.49 102.77
C GLU A 729 24.06 -19.57 103.22
N GLN A 730 22.82 -19.17 103.53
CA GLN A 730 21.72 -20.12 103.75
C GLN A 730 20.95 -20.44 102.46
N LEU A 731 21.12 -19.62 101.42
CA LEU A 731 20.66 -19.88 100.06
C LEU A 731 21.48 -21.00 99.41
N THR A 732 22.82 -20.86 99.37
CA THR A 732 23.73 -21.79 98.66
C THR A 732 23.49 -23.28 98.96
N ASN A 733 23.25 -23.63 100.23
CA ASN A 733 23.01 -25.02 100.64
C ASN A 733 21.65 -25.59 100.16
N LYS A 734 20.66 -24.73 99.89
CA LYS A 734 19.42 -25.11 99.21
C LYS A 734 19.56 -25.04 97.70
N ASP A 735 20.35 -24.08 97.19
CA ASP A 735 20.64 -23.95 95.76
C ASP A 735 21.28 -25.23 95.20
N ILE A 736 22.26 -25.84 95.88
CA ILE A 736 22.87 -27.11 95.44
C ILE A 736 21.83 -28.24 95.22
N HIS A 737 20.82 -28.33 96.11
CA HIS A 737 19.78 -29.36 95.98
C HIS A 737 18.69 -28.97 94.97
N LEU A 738 18.44 -27.67 94.78
CA LEU A 738 17.64 -27.15 93.68
C LEU A 738 18.34 -27.38 92.34
N ASP A 739 19.67 -27.26 92.25
CA ASP A 739 20.45 -27.41 91.02
C ASP A 739 20.53 -28.88 90.57
N LEU A 740 20.62 -29.83 91.50
CA LEU A 740 20.45 -31.25 91.19
C LEU A 740 19.05 -31.59 90.65
N LEU A 741 18.00 -30.94 91.19
CA LEU A 741 16.63 -31.12 90.69
C LEU A 741 16.41 -30.41 89.36
N ARG A 742 16.89 -29.17 89.21
CA ARG A 742 16.91 -28.38 87.96
C ARG A 742 17.60 -29.18 86.86
N LYS A 743 18.79 -29.74 87.13
CA LYS A 743 19.51 -30.55 86.14
C LYS A 743 18.69 -31.76 85.69
N LYS A 744 18.10 -32.52 86.63
CA LYS A 744 17.26 -33.66 86.24
C LYS A 744 15.97 -33.24 85.50
N LEU A 745 15.52 -31.99 85.70
CA LEU A 745 14.40 -31.40 84.98
C LEU A 745 14.83 -30.95 83.56
N THR A 746 16.00 -30.31 83.40
CA THR A 746 16.57 -29.98 82.09
C THR A 746 16.88 -31.22 81.27
N ASP A 747 17.48 -32.27 81.87
CA ASP A 747 17.75 -33.54 81.19
C ASP A 747 16.45 -34.15 80.59
N LEU A 748 15.32 -34.03 81.29
CA LEU A 748 14.00 -34.50 80.85
C LEU A 748 13.29 -33.53 79.87
N GLU A 749 13.54 -32.23 79.98
CA GLU A 749 13.05 -31.23 79.03
C GLU A 749 13.81 -31.29 77.70
N GLU A 750 15.12 -31.57 77.71
CA GLU A 750 15.96 -31.83 76.54
C GLU A 750 15.51 -33.11 75.82
N GLU A 751 15.27 -34.22 76.55
CA GLU A 751 14.70 -35.44 75.95
C GLU A 751 13.33 -35.18 75.30
N LYS A 752 12.51 -34.33 75.90
CA LYS A 752 11.18 -33.95 75.39
C LYS A 752 11.28 -33.02 74.18
N LEU A 753 12.25 -32.10 74.19
CA LEU A 753 12.60 -31.22 73.06
C LEU A 753 13.07 -32.03 71.87
N GLY A 754 14.06 -32.91 72.03
CA GLY A 754 14.56 -33.77 70.93
C GLY A 754 13.47 -34.66 70.33
N ARG A 755 12.56 -35.21 71.14
CA ARG A 755 11.37 -35.94 70.64
C ARG A 755 10.40 -35.05 69.86
N SER A 756 10.30 -33.76 70.20
CA SER A 756 9.49 -32.79 69.45
C SER A 756 10.19 -32.32 68.17
N GLU A 757 11.52 -32.17 68.18
CA GLU A 757 12.34 -31.79 67.03
C GLU A 757 12.27 -32.87 65.95
N ILE A 758 12.55 -34.14 66.30
CA ILE A 758 12.38 -35.31 65.43
C ILE A 758 10.95 -35.37 64.84
N ARG A 759 9.93 -34.97 65.61
CA ARG A 759 8.55 -34.91 65.12
C ARG A 759 8.37 -33.79 64.10
N THR A 760 8.93 -32.59 64.33
CA THR A 760 8.88 -31.50 63.36
C THR A 760 9.67 -31.81 62.08
N GLU A 761 10.80 -32.51 62.18
CA GLU A 761 11.55 -33.02 61.02
C GLU A 761 10.72 -34.01 60.22
N TYR A 762 10.09 -35.00 60.87
CA TYR A 762 9.19 -35.94 60.20
C TYR A 762 8.03 -35.23 59.49
N ASP A 763 7.34 -34.32 60.18
CA ASP A 763 6.23 -33.57 59.59
C ASP A 763 6.71 -32.57 58.50
N ASN A 764 7.99 -32.18 58.49
CA ASN A 764 8.63 -31.42 57.40
C ASN A 764 9.00 -32.30 56.20
N LEU A 765 9.56 -33.49 56.42
CA LEU A 765 9.80 -34.49 55.36
C LEU A 765 8.49 -34.91 54.68
N VAL A 766 7.40 -35.06 55.42
CA VAL A 766 6.05 -35.30 54.86
C VAL A 766 5.58 -34.13 53.99
N LYS A 767 5.83 -32.86 54.38
CA LYS A 767 5.54 -31.69 53.52
C LYS A 767 6.40 -31.67 52.26
N ILE A 768 7.68 -32.03 52.37
CA ILE A 768 8.60 -32.12 51.22
C ILE A 768 8.14 -33.21 50.24
N ASN A 769 7.84 -34.42 50.72
CA ASN A 769 7.32 -35.50 49.87
C ASN A 769 5.99 -35.12 49.19
N LYS A 770 5.07 -34.43 49.88
CA LYS A 770 3.85 -33.89 49.23
C LYS A 770 4.17 -32.88 48.11
N ARG A 771 5.13 -31.98 48.32
CA ARG A 771 5.59 -31.02 47.28
C ARG A 771 6.27 -31.72 46.10
N LEU A 772 7.07 -32.76 46.37
CA LEU A 772 7.72 -33.57 45.34
C LEU A 772 6.70 -34.35 44.52
N ASN A 773 5.71 -34.98 45.15
CA ASN A 773 4.65 -35.69 44.43
C ASN A 773 3.85 -34.75 43.51
N ILE A 774 3.46 -33.57 43.98
CA ILE A 774 2.78 -32.55 43.15
C ILE A 774 3.69 -32.10 41.97
N LYS A 775 5.01 -32.06 42.15
CA LYS A 775 5.95 -31.75 41.06
C LYS A 775 6.08 -32.92 40.06
N VAL A 776 6.08 -34.17 40.53
CA VAL A 776 6.08 -35.37 39.66
C VAL A 776 4.77 -35.47 38.87
N GLU A 777 3.64 -35.16 39.49
CA GLU A 777 2.31 -35.11 38.87
C GLU A 777 2.30 -34.10 37.71
N ARG A 778 2.69 -32.84 37.95
CA ARG A 778 2.82 -31.81 36.90
C ARG A 778 3.80 -32.19 35.79
N LEU A 779 4.99 -32.72 36.14
CA LEU A 779 5.94 -33.20 35.14
C LEU A 779 5.39 -34.37 34.31
N SER A 780 4.46 -35.16 34.85
CA SER A 780 3.77 -36.21 34.10
C SER A 780 2.66 -35.67 33.18
N GLU A 781 1.98 -34.58 33.57
CA GLU A 781 1.04 -33.84 32.72
C GLU A 781 1.78 -33.14 31.57
N GLU A 782 2.91 -32.48 31.85
CA GLU A 782 3.80 -31.87 30.85
C GLU A 782 4.37 -32.94 29.88
N LEU A 783 4.79 -34.10 30.39
CA LEU A 783 5.20 -35.22 29.54
C LEU A 783 4.03 -35.83 28.73
N ALA A 784 2.77 -35.67 29.16
CA ALA A 784 1.61 -36.09 28.41
C ALA A 784 1.26 -35.09 27.29
N SER A 785 1.32 -33.77 27.56
CA SER A 785 1.10 -32.75 26.55
C SER A 785 2.17 -32.79 25.46
N PHE A 786 3.46 -32.88 25.81
CA PHE A 786 4.54 -33.04 24.82
C PHE A 786 4.43 -34.34 24.01
N LYS A 787 3.88 -35.43 24.57
CA LYS A 787 3.58 -36.65 23.80
C LYS A 787 2.43 -36.46 22.81
N SER A 788 1.39 -35.73 23.20
CA SER A 788 0.28 -35.35 22.31
C SER A 788 0.75 -34.44 21.18
N GLU A 789 1.57 -33.43 21.49
CA GLU A 789 2.19 -32.55 20.51
C GLU A 789 3.10 -33.32 19.53
N ASN A 790 3.91 -34.27 20.03
CA ASN A 790 4.70 -35.17 19.18
C ASN A 790 3.85 -36.13 18.32
N ALA A 791 2.61 -36.44 18.71
CA ALA A 791 1.68 -37.19 17.87
C ALA A 791 1.12 -36.29 16.75
N ASN A 792 0.72 -35.06 17.08
CA ASN A 792 0.24 -34.07 16.11
C ASN A 792 1.33 -33.72 15.08
N LEU A 793 2.57 -33.47 15.52
CA LEU A 793 3.72 -33.22 14.64
C LEU A 793 4.03 -34.41 13.72
N LYS A 794 3.76 -35.65 14.16
CA LYS A 794 3.87 -36.83 13.30
C LYS A 794 2.75 -36.91 12.26
N SER A 795 1.52 -36.50 12.61
CA SER A 795 0.44 -36.35 11.63
C SER A 795 0.84 -35.33 10.55
N TYR A 796 1.24 -34.12 10.96
CA TYR A 796 1.67 -33.08 10.02
C TYR A 796 2.85 -33.51 9.14
N LEU A 797 3.76 -34.37 9.63
CA LEU A 797 4.81 -34.95 8.80
C LEU A 797 4.32 -36.00 7.81
N VAL A 798 3.21 -36.70 8.06
CA VAL A 798 2.54 -37.54 7.05
C VAL A 798 1.86 -36.63 6.02
N ASP A 799 1.05 -35.67 6.48
CA ASP A 799 0.32 -34.72 5.62
C ASP A 799 1.27 -33.98 4.64
N ILE A 800 2.45 -33.55 5.12
CA ILE A 800 3.50 -32.92 4.30
C ILE A 800 4.12 -33.88 3.27
N ASN A 801 4.25 -35.18 3.59
CA ASN A 801 4.76 -36.17 2.63
C ASN A 801 3.72 -36.50 1.56
N ASP A 802 2.43 -36.57 1.90
CA ASP A 802 1.35 -36.81 0.95
C ASP A 802 1.16 -35.60 0.01
N LEU A 803 1.18 -34.37 0.55
CA LEU A 803 1.23 -33.13 -0.26
C LEU A 803 2.45 -33.10 -1.19
N LYS A 804 3.61 -33.59 -0.74
CA LYS A 804 4.82 -33.69 -1.56
C LYS A 804 4.68 -34.74 -2.67
N PHE A 805 4.03 -35.86 -2.41
CA PHE A 805 3.71 -36.86 -3.43
C PHE A 805 2.78 -36.27 -4.49
N ASP A 806 1.71 -35.57 -4.08
CA ASP A 806 0.80 -34.87 -4.99
C ASP A 806 1.51 -33.79 -5.82
N ILE A 807 2.41 -33.01 -5.23
CA ILE A 807 3.25 -32.07 -5.99
C ILE A 807 4.05 -32.81 -7.08
N THR A 808 4.72 -33.92 -6.77
CA THR A 808 5.48 -34.67 -7.78
C THR A 808 4.59 -35.29 -8.87
N ASN A 809 3.36 -35.71 -8.53
CA ASN A 809 2.37 -36.15 -9.52
C ASN A 809 1.93 -35.00 -10.43
N LYS A 810 1.69 -33.79 -9.87
CA LYS A 810 1.35 -32.59 -10.63
C LYS A 810 2.50 -32.10 -11.50
N GLU A 811 3.75 -32.25 -11.08
CA GLU A 811 4.92 -31.98 -11.94
C GLU A 811 4.99 -32.96 -13.14
N SER A 812 4.67 -34.24 -12.92
CA SER A 812 4.56 -35.24 -14.00
C SER A 812 3.42 -34.94 -14.99
N GLU A 813 2.26 -34.47 -14.52
CA GLU A 813 1.18 -33.99 -15.37
C GLU A 813 1.56 -32.71 -16.14
N MET A 814 2.18 -31.73 -15.47
CA MET A 814 2.67 -30.51 -16.13
C MET A 814 3.73 -30.81 -17.21
N ALA A 815 4.58 -31.80 -17.01
CA ALA A 815 5.54 -32.24 -18.04
C ALA A 815 4.83 -32.79 -19.29
N LYS A 816 3.79 -33.62 -19.13
CA LYS A 816 2.96 -34.14 -20.24
C LYS A 816 2.23 -32.99 -20.96
N MET A 817 1.68 -32.03 -20.22
CA MET A 817 1.00 -30.86 -20.80
C MET A 817 1.97 -29.96 -21.57
N ARG A 818 3.22 -29.77 -21.10
CA ARG A 818 4.25 -29.02 -21.84
C ARG A 818 4.66 -29.69 -23.16
N LEU A 819 4.79 -31.02 -23.17
CA LEU A 819 5.04 -31.75 -24.43
C LEU A 819 3.89 -31.52 -25.43
N LYS A 820 2.64 -31.56 -24.96
CA LYS A 820 1.47 -31.32 -25.81
C LYS A 820 1.32 -29.87 -26.28
N ILE A 821 1.82 -28.90 -25.50
CA ILE A 821 1.93 -27.50 -25.94
C ILE A 821 2.96 -27.39 -27.06
N ALA A 822 4.14 -28.01 -26.93
CA ALA A 822 5.16 -28.00 -27.98
C ALA A 822 4.69 -28.70 -29.28
N GLU A 823 3.91 -29.79 -29.18
CA GLU A 823 3.23 -30.42 -30.33
C GLU A 823 2.28 -29.43 -31.04
N LEU A 824 1.51 -28.64 -30.29
CA LEU A 824 0.58 -27.65 -30.82
C LEU A 824 1.29 -26.42 -31.39
N GLU A 825 2.37 -25.95 -30.76
CA GLU A 825 3.22 -24.86 -31.27
C GLU A 825 3.83 -25.25 -32.63
N SER A 826 4.40 -26.45 -32.74
CA SER A 826 4.92 -26.96 -34.01
C SER A 826 3.84 -27.12 -35.09
N ALA A 827 2.59 -27.44 -34.70
CA ALA A 827 1.47 -27.47 -35.64
C ALA A 827 1.07 -26.04 -36.08
N CYS A 828 1.04 -25.08 -35.14
CA CYS A 828 0.79 -23.66 -35.42
C CYS A 828 1.82 -23.08 -36.40
N ASP A 829 3.11 -23.36 -36.24
CA ASP A 829 4.15 -22.94 -37.20
C ASP A 829 3.87 -23.50 -38.61
N GLY A 830 3.46 -24.77 -38.70
CA GLY A 830 3.03 -25.39 -39.96
C GLY A 830 1.84 -24.69 -40.61
N TYR A 831 0.87 -24.21 -39.81
CA TYR A 831 -0.25 -23.40 -40.32
C TYR A 831 0.18 -21.98 -40.70
N VAL A 832 1.09 -21.34 -39.96
CA VAL A 832 1.63 -20.01 -40.28
C VAL A 832 2.36 -20.02 -41.62
N LEU A 833 3.21 -21.04 -41.88
CA LEU A 833 3.86 -21.23 -43.17
C LEU A 833 2.84 -21.39 -44.32
N LYS A 834 1.76 -22.15 -44.08
CA LYS A 834 0.70 -22.39 -45.07
C LYS A 834 -0.18 -21.16 -45.34
N ILE A 835 -0.40 -20.32 -44.33
CA ILE A 835 -1.04 -19.01 -44.49
C ILE A 835 -0.10 -18.06 -45.25
N GLY A 836 1.22 -18.14 -45.02
CA GLY A 836 2.24 -17.43 -45.78
C GLY A 836 2.14 -17.71 -47.29
N SER A 837 2.19 -18.99 -47.70
CA SER A 837 2.08 -19.33 -49.13
C SER A 837 0.76 -18.88 -49.76
N ILE A 838 -0.37 -18.99 -49.05
CA ILE A 838 -1.68 -18.52 -49.54
C ILE A 838 -1.71 -16.99 -49.69
N ARG A 839 -0.99 -16.25 -48.83
CA ARG A 839 -0.83 -14.80 -48.94
C ARG A 839 0.05 -14.42 -50.12
N ASP A 840 1.17 -15.12 -50.34
CA ASP A 840 2.06 -14.86 -51.47
C ASP A 840 1.33 -15.10 -52.81
N ASP A 841 0.53 -16.18 -52.91
CA ASP A 841 -0.35 -16.46 -54.05
C ASP A 841 -1.43 -15.38 -54.24
N TYR A 842 -2.00 -14.84 -53.15
CA TYR A 842 -2.97 -13.74 -53.19
C TYR A 842 -2.34 -12.43 -53.69
N ASP A 843 -1.18 -12.05 -53.15
CA ASP A 843 -0.50 -10.81 -53.56
C ASP A 843 0.05 -10.93 -55.01
N LEU A 844 0.44 -12.14 -55.45
CA LEU A 844 0.74 -12.44 -56.87
C LEU A 844 -0.47 -12.26 -57.78
N THR A 845 -1.61 -12.90 -57.46
CA THR A 845 -2.83 -12.82 -58.29
C THR A 845 -3.43 -11.41 -58.29
N LYS A 846 -3.36 -10.69 -57.17
CA LYS A 846 -3.69 -9.26 -57.08
C LYS A 846 -2.79 -8.40 -57.96
N SER A 847 -1.47 -8.62 -57.95
CA SER A 847 -0.53 -7.91 -58.83
C SER A 847 -0.76 -8.19 -60.32
N GLN A 848 -1.35 -9.34 -60.67
CA GLN A 848 -1.80 -9.62 -62.04
C GLN A 848 -3.10 -8.87 -62.36
N LEU A 849 -4.07 -8.86 -61.44
CA LEU A 849 -5.34 -8.13 -61.59
C LEU A 849 -5.11 -6.62 -61.74
N ASP A 850 -4.26 -6.00 -60.91
CA ASP A 850 -3.95 -4.57 -61.01
C ASP A 850 -3.35 -4.20 -62.38
N LYS A 851 -2.51 -5.08 -62.95
CA LYS A 851 -1.96 -4.92 -64.31
C LYS A 851 -3.04 -5.04 -65.39
N THR A 852 -3.98 -5.99 -65.27
CA THR A 852 -5.07 -6.10 -66.25
C THR A 852 -6.02 -4.92 -66.16
N VAL A 853 -6.36 -4.45 -64.95
CA VAL A 853 -7.17 -3.23 -64.73
C VAL A 853 -6.50 -2.00 -65.35
N VAL A 854 -5.21 -1.76 -65.11
CA VAL A 854 -4.49 -0.64 -65.75
C VAL A 854 -4.49 -0.76 -67.27
N SER A 855 -4.38 -1.98 -67.82
CA SER A 855 -4.45 -2.20 -69.27
C SER A 855 -5.85 -1.91 -69.85
N SER A 856 -6.93 -2.33 -69.19
CA SER A 856 -8.30 -2.03 -69.65
C SER A 856 -8.66 -0.56 -69.46
N ASP A 857 -8.15 0.09 -68.41
CA ASP A 857 -8.28 1.54 -68.24
C ASP A 857 -7.60 2.31 -69.39
N SER A 858 -6.49 1.80 -69.93
CA SER A 858 -5.80 2.39 -71.08
C SER A 858 -6.57 2.21 -72.39
N THR A 859 -7.18 1.05 -72.63
CA THR A 859 -7.98 0.80 -73.84
C THR A 859 -9.33 1.52 -73.79
N ILE A 860 -9.97 1.61 -72.61
CA ILE A 860 -11.17 2.44 -72.40
C ILE A 860 -10.86 3.92 -72.66
N LYS A 861 -9.71 4.43 -72.20
CA LYS A 861 -9.27 5.81 -72.49
C LYS A 861 -9.07 6.03 -73.99
N ALA A 862 -8.40 5.11 -74.68
CA ALA A 862 -8.22 5.16 -76.14
C ALA A 862 -9.57 5.19 -76.88
N LEU A 863 -10.43 4.19 -76.65
CA LEU A 863 -11.77 4.11 -77.25
C LEU A 863 -12.62 5.35 -76.94
N SER A 864 -12.53 5.91 -75.72
CA SER A 864 -13.24 7.14 -75.37
C SER A 864 -12.75 8.38 -76.15
N SER A 865 -11.50 8.39 -76.60
CA SER A 865 -10.94 9.46 -77.43
C SER A 865 -11.36 9.32 -78.89
N GLU A 866 -11.41 8.10 -79.43
CA GLU A 866 -11.92 7.79 -80.76
C GLU A 866 -13.43 8.14 -80.86
N LEU A 867 -14.23 7.73 -79.87
CA LEU A 867 -15.66 8.02 -79.81
C LEU A 867 -15.93 9.53 -79.71
N ARG A 868 -15.06 10.30 -79.04
CA ARG A 868 -15.12 11.78 -79.06
C ARG A 868 -14.82 12.35 -80.45
N SER A 869 -13.81 11.84 -81.15
CA SER A 869 -13.52 12.30 -82.53
C SER A 869 -14.69 11.99 -83.46
N LEU A 870 -15.18 10.74 -83.44
CA LEU A 870 -16.35 10.31 -84.24
C LEU A 870 -17.60 11.13 -83.93
N LYS A 871 -17.83 11.53 -82.67
CA LYS A 871 -18.94 12.43 -82.31
C LYS A 871 -18.75 13.83 -82.92
N ILE A 872 -17.55 14.39 -82.86
CA ILE A 872 -17.22 15.70 -83.46
C ILE A 872 -17.42 15.64 -84.99
N ASP A 873 -16.98 14.57 -85.64
CA ASP A 873 -17.10 14.40 -87.09
C ASP A 873 -18.54 14.09 -87.54
N TYR A 874 -19.32 13.40 -86.70
CA TYR A 874 -20.77 13.28 -86.88
C TYR A 874 -21.48 14.64 -86.74
N GLU A 875 -21.14 15.47 -85.75
CA GLU A 875 -21.71 16.80 -85.57
C GLU A 875 -21.38 17.74 -86.74
N LYS A 876 -20.14 17.71 -87.26
CA LYS A 876 -19.75 18.38 -88.52
C LYS A 876 -20.62 17.89 -89.70
N THR A 877 -20.79 16.57 -89.83
CA THR A 877 -21.55 15.96 -90.93
C THR A 877 -23.02 16.37 -90.89
N LYS A 878 -23.64 16.33 -89.71
CA LYS A 878 -25.02 16.78 -89.47
C LYS A 878 -25.21 18.28 -89.71
N SER A 879 -24.23 19.11 -89.36
CA SER A 879 -24.24 20.54 -89.70
C SER A 879 -24.18 20.76 -91.22
N ARG A 880 -23.33 20.01 -91.93
CA ARG A 880 -23.24 20.04 -93.39
C ARG A 880 -24.51 19.55 -94.09
N GLU A 881 -25.18 18.54 -93.52
CA GLU A 881 -26.50 18.08 -93.97
C GLU A 881 -27.57 19.17 -93.84
N HIS A 882 -27.63 19.88 -92.70
CA HIS A 882 -28.52 21.04 -92.54
C HIS A 882 -28.21 22.15 -93.55
N GLN A 883 -26.93 22.50 -93.76
CA GLN A 883 -26.53 23.49 -94.76
C GLN A 883 -26.97 23.11 -96.18
N LEU A 884 -26.90 21.82 -96.54
CA LEU A 884 -27.39 21.32 -97.83
C LEU A 884 -28.93 21.34 -97.92
N LEU A 885 -29.63 21.06 -96.82
CA LEU A 885 -31.09 21.15 -96.75
C LEU A 885 -31.58 22.60 -96.88
N ASP A 886 -30.91 23.55 -96.19
CA ASP A 886 -31.19 24.98 -96.29
C ASP A 886 -30.89 25.52 -97.69
N PHE A 887 -29.77 25.12 -98.29
CA PHE A 887 -29.44 25.43 -99.68
C PHE A 887 -30.53 24.92 -100.64
N ARG A 888 -30.95 23.65 -100.49
CA ARG A 888 -32.04 23.04 -101.26
C ARG A 888 -33.36 23.79 -101.11
N ASN A 889 -33.71 24.21 -99.88
CA ASN A 889 -34.90 25.01 -99.60
C ASN A 889 -34.83 26.41 -100.25
N VAL A 890 -33.67 27.08 -100.17
CA VAL A 890 -33.43 28.39 -100.82
C VAL A 890 -33.50 28.28 -102.35
N VAL A 891 -32.96 27.21 -102.95
CA VAL A 891 -33.04 26.95 -104.38
C VAL A 891 -34.50 26.68 -104.80
N ALA A 892 -35.22 25.80 -104.11
CA ALA A 892 -36.64 25.54 -104.39
C ALA A 892 -37.47 26.85 -104.35
N LYS A 893 -37.27 27.67 -103.30
CA LYS A 893 -37.95 28.97 -103.16
C LYS A 893 -37.63 29.94 -104.29
N LYS A 894 -36.36 30.02 -104.73
CA LYS A 894 -35.95 30.84 -105.89
C LYS A 894 -36.54 30.36 -107.21
N VAL A 895 -36.86 29.07 -107.32
CA VAL A 895 -37.42 28.42 -108.51
C VAL A 895 -38.97 28.49 -108.53
N GLY A 896 -39.58 29.24 -107.60
CA GLY A 896 -41.03 29.46 -107.55
C GLY A 896 -41.82 28.27 -106.99
N LEU A 897 -41.16 27.34 -106.32
CA LEU A 897 -41.80 26.20 -105.66
C LEU A 897 -42.16 26.58 -104.23
N GLU A 898 -43.46 26.63 -103.91
CA GLU A 898 -43.94 26.97 -102.57
C GLU A 898 -43.52 25.92 -101.55
N CYS A 899 -42.65 26.32 -100.62
CA CYS A 899 -41.93 25.40 -99.72
C CYS A 899 -42.79 24.79 -98.59
N ASN A 900 -44.12 24.92 -98.66
CA ASN A 900 -45.05 24.36 -97.67
C ASN A 900 -45.40 22.88 -97.96
N SER A 901 -45.13 22.38 -99.17
CA SER A 901 -45.20 20.95 -99.47
C SER A 901 -43.85 20.29 -99.21
N LEU A 902 -43.78 19.44 -98.19
CA LEU A 902 -42.57 18.69 -97.88
C LEU A 902 -42.30 17.65 -98.98
N ARG A 903 -41.11 17.71 -99.60
CA ARG A 903 -40.65 16.87 -100.73
C ARG A 903 -41.18 17.27 -102.11
N VAL A 904 -40.85 18.47 -102.59
CA VAL A 904 -40.55 18.61 -104.03
C VAL A 904 -39.34 17.71 -104.33
N PRO A 905 -39.39 16.81 -105.32
CA PRO A 905 -38.25 15.98 -105.70
C PRO A 905 -37.14 16.80 -106.36
N ASP A 906 -35.88 16.39 -106.18
CA ASP A 906 -34.75 17.16 -106.70
C ASP A 906 -34.74 17.23 -108.23
N PHE A 907 -35.27 16.20 -108.92
CA PHE A 907 -35.47 16.24 -110.37
C PHE A 907 -36.48 17.31 -110.82
N GLU A 908 -37.46 17.70 -110.00
CA GLU A 908 -38.43 18.74 -110.34
C GLU A 908 -37.87 20.15 -110.11
N ILE A 909 -37.02 20.30 -109.07
CA ILE A 909 -36.20 21.50 -108.86
C ILE A 909 -35.26 21.67 -110.06
N ILE A 910 -34.53 20.61 -110.45
CA ILE A 910 -33.63 20.61 -111.60
C ILE A 910 -34.39 20.88 -112.90
N ALA A 911 -35.52 20.21 -113.15
CA ALA A 911 -36.30 20.40 -114.37
C ALA A 911 -36.87 21.82 -114.50
N ARG A 912 -37.29 22.47 -113.42
CA ARG A 912 -37.66 23.89 -113.46
C ARG A 912 -36.45 24.82 -113.63
N ILE A 913 -35.27 24.49 -113.08
CA ILE A 913 -34.04 25.25 -113.36
C ILE A 913 -33.66 25.11 -114.84
N GLU A 914 -33.67 23.90 -115.40
CA GLU A 914 -33.46 23.67 -116.83
C GLU A 914 -34.49 24.41 -117.69
N PHE A 915 -35.76 24.44 -117.28
CA PHE A 915 -36.80 25.21 -117.96
C PHE A 915 -36.51 26.71 -117.93
N PHE A 916 -36.26 27.31 -116.77
CA PHE A 916 -35.91 28.74 -116.66
C PHE A 916 -34.62 29.11 -117.40
N VAL A 917 -33.66 28.18 -117.49
CA VAL A 917 -32.43 28.35 -118.29
C VAL A 917 -32.74 28.27 -119.78
N ARG A 918 -33.54 27.31 -120.24
CA ARG A 918 -33.94 27.17 -121.66
C ARG A 918 -34.81 28.34 -122.13
N ASP A 919 -35.79 28.79 -121.34
CA ASP A 919 -36.60 29.98 -121.64
C ASP A 919 -35.73 31.24 -121.78
N ARG A 920 -34.75 31.41 -120.89
CA ARG A 920 -33.80 32.53 -121.00
C ARG A 920 -32.85 32.40 -122.19
N ILE A 921 -32.42 31.19 -122.57
CA ILE A 921 -31.63 30.96 -123.78
C ILE A 921 -32.44 31.30 -125.04
N HIS A 922 -33.69 30.86 -125.14
CA HIS A 922 -34.57 31.21 -126.26
C HIS A 922 -34.90 32.72 -126.34
N LEU A 923 -34.89 33.43 -125.21
CA LEU A 923 -34.95 34.91 -125.18
C LEU A 923 -33.62 35.61 -125.53
N ILE A 924 -32.50 34.88 -125.60
CA ILE A 924 -31.15 35.39 -125.90
C ILE A 924 -30.69 35.04 -127.34
N ASP A 925 -31.31 34.04 -127.99
CA ASP A 925 -31.15 33.76 -129.44
C ASP A 925 -31.59 34.93 -130.36
N HIS A 926 -32.05 36.05 -129.79
CA HIS A 926 -32.33 37.32 -130.49
C HIS A 926 -31.42 38.49 -130.09
N GLN A 927 -30.22 38.25 -129.53
CA GLN A 927 -29.01 39.01 -129.91
C GLN A 927 -27.69 38.34 -129.46
N PRO A 928 -26.78 37.96 -130.39
CA PRO A 928 -25.51 37.32 -130.04
C PRO A 928 -24.45 38.35 -129.60
N THR A 929 -24.61 38.92 -128.41
CA THR A 929 -23.56 39.72 -127.75
C THR A 929 -22.98 39.01 -126.54
N ILE A 930 -21.79 38.43 -126.76
CA ILE A 930 -20.59 38.52 -125.91
C ILE A 930 -20.86 38.56 -124.38
N ILE A 931 -20.53 37.47 -123.69
CA ILE A 931 -19.68 37.50 -122.49
C ILE A 931 -18.89 36.19 -122.44
N THR A 932 -17.56 36.30 -122.56
CA THR A 932 -16.59 35.31 -122.12
C THR A 932 -16.04 35.70 -120.76
N ASN A 933 -15.33 34.78 -120.11
CA ASN A 933 -14.62 34.93 -118.83
C ASN A 933 -15.52 34.98 -117.57
N ILE A 934 -15.45 33.92 -116.77
CA ILE A 934 -14.70 33.93 -115.49
C ILE A 934 -14.42 32.46 -115.05
N PRO A 935 -13.33 32.17 -114.31
CA PRO A 935 -12.76 30.82 -114.26
C PRO A 935 -13.48 29.82 -113.34
N SER A 936 -13.17 28.53 -113.55
CA SER A 936 -13.55 27.42 -112.68
C SER A 936 -12.66 27.30 -111.44
N PHE A 937 -13.32 27.12 -110.29
CA PHE A 937 -12.89 26.48 -109.03
C PHE A 937 -11.44 25.98 -108.91
#